data_AF-A0A644WL23-F1
#
_entry.id   AF-A0A644WL23-F1
#
_cell.length_a   1.000
_cell.length_b   1.000
_cell.length_c   1.000
_cell.angle_alpha   90.00
_cell.angle_beta   90.00
_cell.angle_gamma   90.00
#
_symmetry.space_group_name_H-M   'P 1'
#
loop_
_entity.id
_entity.type
_entity.pdbx_description
1 polymer ?
#
loop_
_entity_poly.entity_id
_entity_poly.type
_entity_poly.pdbx_seq_one_letter_code
_entity_poly.pdbx_strand_id
1 'polypeptide(L)'
;MKPFLPKILLSFLVLLFCFVPASSFAALSQEETDRLFAQMLLEIEVAAKTAEAEIEKLPSLVDDERSRIKNALDQWANTRLTKIVEQNYREVERALLATNLPQEEGTFSVWWKQTKAGAGSHDDLKKLVELFFADLQPRLSSVSEKFQREILDSLEEETGIHLTESMEKIRKPFLGILKQRLPVYNTIPIPNTDRAAMSYGSSGKKNGLSEGSIPLKGLVGVALVLLGRRIITRIMKFLVIKIAGKVLSKLVPVIGWALLAFEVYDMAGARDRLEEEMRKSFLEEYKAEISAETLWWKGENGSGTSMREEVDRNIGSLLNNWERICRSEADSMIQSAHILSFSEEVREYVSKQIRDGSEFEPVLQKMSILWDVFGQLLAQGQVQVFESMLVAAPDRNDLRLLAKSLGQKLPELYKKYGRDFLQAVSKIGVQNYLSSEEWSRGEIDWHILNENLLSLPELGDNREAAAGLLTMVLEGAPVRGLSPDALATVAGQKELFRKIWQILRPEMNKTILLLGNRRAAAHIGESLELYPAAASLFLKSYGPEFWSAWSREEIVDLLQITDFRAVNSGKTHEVVLVPPEDRAELINIFRKAGKPGIALWDIYATEGTGAVGKNLARESVECLADGYAFEDLKEKDGLEFAVVCRKIPLVGKFFYNTFKNLGFLPRLLVSLAGVLSIFALFFFFFRRKK
;
A
#
# COMPACT_ATOMS: atom_id res chain seq x y z
N MET A 1 29.45 76.29 -15.73
CA MET A 1 28.30 75.53 -16.27
C MET A 1 28.73 74.08 -16.45
N LYS A 2 28.25 73.19 -15.58
CA LYS A 2 28.45 71.73 -15.64
C LYS A 2 27.07 71.06 -15.52
N PRO A 3 26.81 69.96 -16.23
CA PRO A 3 25.44 69.55 -16.57
C PRO A 3 24.78 68.82 -15.40
N PHE A 4 23.76 69.45 -14.82
CA PHE A 4 22.88 68.89 -13.80
C PHE A 4 21.76 68.00 -14.38
N LEU A 5 21.72 67.85 -15.71
CA LEU A 5 20.62 67.19 -16.44
C LEU A 5 20.57 65.64 -16.37
N PRO A 6 21.67 64.87 -16.29
CA PRO A 6 21.54 63.40 -16.39
C PRO A 6 21.01 62.74 -15.11
N LYS A 7 21.11 63.41 -13.94
CA LYS A 7 20.60 62.87 -12.67
C LYS A 7 19.10 63.08 -12.49
N ILE A 8 18.56 64.20 -12.99
CA ILE A 8 17.12 64.48 -12.89
C ILE A 8 16.34 63.54 -13.84
N LEU A 9 16.88 63.27 -15.03
CA LEU A 9 16.25 62.35 -15.99
C LEU A 9 16.21 60.91 -15.48
N LEU A 10 17.28 60.46 -14.80
CA LEU A 10 17.34 59.12 -14.20
C LEU A 10 16.35 58.98 -13.04
N SER A 11 16.23 60.01 -12.18
CA SER A 11 15.25 60.02 -11.10
C SER A 11 13.80 60.06 -11.60
N PHE A 12 13.54 60.74 -12.72
CA PHE A 12 12.21 60.78 -13.33
C PHE A 12 11.83 59.44 -13.99
N LEU A 13 12.79 58.72 -14.56
CA LEU A 13 12.57 57.41 -15.19
C LEU A 13 12.34 56.30 -14.13
N VAL A 14 12.97 56.41 -12.95
CA VAL A 14 12.71 55.54 -11.80
C VAL A 14 11.34 55.84 -11.16
N LEU A 15 10.92 57.10 -11.12
CA LEU A 15 9.58 57.49 -10.65
C LEU A 15 8.47 57.05 -11.61
N LEU A 16 8.71 57.03 -12.93
CA LEU A 16 7.73 56.53 -13.90
C LEU A 16 7.51 55.01 -13.80
N PHE A 17 8.53 54.23 -13.42
CA PHE A 17 8.37 52.80 -13.14
C PHE A 17 7.64 52.50 -11.82
N CYS A 18 7.55 53.48 -10.91
CA CYS A 18 6.75 53.35 -9.68
C CYS A 18 5.28 53.77 -9.85
N PHE A 19 4.90 54.33 -11.00
CA PHE A 19 3.55 54.83 -11.31
C PHE A 19 2.92 54.18 -12.54
N VAL A 20 3.43 53.03 -12.99
CA VAL A 20 2.56 52.12 -13.75
C VAL A 20 1.56 51.56 -12.74
N PRO A 21 0.24 51.80 -12.88
CA PRO A 21 -0.71 51.12 -12.04
C PRO A 21 -0.47 49.64 -12.29
N ALA A 22 -0.07 48.93 -11.24
CA ALA A 22 -0.18 47.48 -11.18
C ALA A 22 -1.64 47.20 -11.54
N SER A 23 -1.85 46.88 -12.82
CA SER A 23 -3.13 46.42 -13.32
C SER A 23 -3.43 45.24 -12.44
N SER A 24 -4.52 45.38 -11.70
CA SER A 24 -5.01 44.47 -10.70
C SER A 24 -4.88 43.02 -11.18
N PHE A 25 -3.79 42.35 -10.80
CA PHE A 25 -3.85 40.92 -10.52
C PHE A 25 -4.62 40.82 -9.21
N ALA A 26 -5.93 41.05 -9.30
CA ALA A 26 -6.83 40.42 -8.36
C ALA A 26 -6.49 38.94 -8.45
N ALA A 27 -6.03 38.35 -7.34
CA ALA A 27 -5.96 36.91 -7.24
C ALA A 27 -7.32 36.38 -7.68
N LEU A 28 -7.36 35.63 -8.78
CA LEU A 28 -8.58 35.01 -9.29
C LEU A 28 -9.25 34.33 -8.11
N SER A 29 -10.55 34.56 -7.94
CA SER A 29 -11.28 33.87 -6.89
C SER A 29 -11.17 32.36 -7.11
N GLN A 30 -11.22 31.58 -6.02
CA GLN A 30 -11.13 30.13 -6.09
C GLN A 30 -12.21 29.54 -7.02
N GLU A 31 -13.36 30.23 -7.12
CA GLU A 31 -14.45 29.87 -8.02
C GLU A 31 -14.14 30.14 -9.51
N GLU A 32 -13.41 31.21 -9.84
CA GLU A 32 -12.98 31.51 -11.22
C GLU A 32 -11.86 30.58 -11.69
N THR A 33 -10.94 30.20 -10.79
CA THR A 33 -9.91 29.19 -11.07
C THR A 33 -10.54 27.81 -11.29
N ASP A 34 -11.52 27.42 -10.49
CA ASP A 34 -12.27 26.17 -10.67
C ASP A 34 -13.06 26.13 -11.99
N ARG A 35 -13.64 27.26 -12.43
CA ARG A 35 -14.35 27.37 -13.71
C ARG A 35 -13.41 27.28 -14.92
N LEU A 36 -12.30 28.02 -14.91
CA LEU A 36 -11.28 27.94 -15.96
C LEU A 36 -10.69 26.53 -16.05
N PHE A 37 -10.53 25.87 -14.91
CA PHE A 37 -10.10 24.49 -14.82
C PHE A 37 -11.10 23.50 -15.45
N ALA A 38 -12.38 23.60 -15.08
CA ALA A 38 -13.43 22.76 -15.66
C ALA A 38 -13.51 22.94 -17.18
N GLN A 39 -13.31 24.17 -17.66
CA GLN A 39 -13.26 24.48 -19.09
C GLN A 39 -12.04 23.84 -19.77
N MET A 40 -10.85 23.92 -19.17
CA MET A 40 -9.64 23.26 -19.70
C MET A 40 -9.80 21.73 -19.77
N LEU A 41 -10.35 21.10 -18.73
CA LEU A 41 -10.64 19.66 -18.74
C LEU A 41 -11.61 19.29 -19.85
N LEU A 42 -12.66 20.09 -20.04
CA LEU A 42 -13.65 19.86 -21.09
C LEU A 42 -13.03 20.02 -22.49
N GLU A 43 -12.16 21.00 -22.69
CA GLU A 43 -11.40 21.16 -23.94
C GLU A 43 -10.51 19.96 -24.24
N ILE A 44 -9.84 19.41 -23.21
CA ILE A 44 -9.01 18.21 -23.35
C ILE A 44 -9.87 16.97 -23.61
N GLU A 45 -11.04 16.84 -22.97
CA GLU A 45 -11.96 15.73 -23.20
C GLU A 45 -12.53 15.76 -24.63
N VAL A 46 -12.85 16.95 -25.14
CA VAL A 46 -13.28 17.14 -26.54
C VAL A 46 -12.14 16.79 -27.50
N ALA A 47 -10.92 17.23 -27.21
CA ALA A 47 -9.74 16.91 -28.00
C ALA A 47 -9.41 15.41 -27.99
N ALA A 48 -9.57 14.75 -26.84
CA ALA A 48 -9.41 13.31 -26.64
C ALA A 48 -10.43 12.51 -27.47
N LYS A 49 -11.73 12.84 -27.38
CA LYS A 49 -12.78 12.21 -28.19
C LYS A 49 -12.57 12.42 -29.69
N THR A 50 -12.06 13.58 -30.08
CA THR A 50 -11.72 13.87 -31.49
C THR A 50 -10.53 13.04 -31.95
N ALA A 51 -9.49 12.89 -31.12
CA ALA A 51 -8.34 12.05 -31.41
C ALA A 51 -8.74 10.57 -31.55
N GLU A 52 -9.58 10.07 -30.65
CA GLU A 52 -10.14 8.71 -30.71
C GLU A 52 -10.87 8.46 -32.03
N ALA A 53 -11.78 9.36 -32.42
CA ALA A 53 -12.51 9.27 -33.68
C ALA A 53 -11.62 9.38 -34.93
N GLU A 54 -10.49 10.10 -34.86
CA GLU A 54 -9.51 10.17 -35.96
C GLU A 54 -8.64 8.91 -36.03
N ILE A 55 -8.29 8.33 -34.90
CA ILE A 55 -7.52 7.06 -34.82
C ILE A 55 -8.37 5.87 -35.30
N GLU A 56 -9.66 5.84 -34.98
CA GLU A 56 -10.59 4.83 -35.50
C GLU A 56 -10.70 4.87 -37.03
N LYS A 57 -10.54 6.05 -37.64
CA LYS A 57 -10.60 6.25 -39.09
C LYS A 57 -9.27 6.01 -39.80
N LEU A 58 -8.19 5.72 -39.07
CA LEU A 58 -6.91 5.40 -39.69
C LEU A 58 -7.05 4.12 -40.52
N PRO A 59 -6.71 4.14 -41.83
CA PRO A 59 -6.67 2.93 -42.62
C PRO A 59 -5.55 2.03 -42.08
N SER A 60 -5.79 0.71 -42.05
CA SER A 60 -4.72 -0.23 -41.71
C SER A 60 -3.65 -0.17 -42.80
N LEU A 61 -2.45 0.25 -42.42
CA LEU A 61 -1.26 0.26 -43.28
C LEU A 61 -0.56 -1.10 -43.30
N VAL A 62 -1.10 -2.10 -42.58
CA VAL A 62 -0.46 -3.40 -42.41
C VAL A 62 -0.32 -4.13 -43.74
N ASP A 63 -1.36 -4.14 -44.58
CA ASP A 63 -1.32 -4.86 -45.86
C ASP A 63 -0.38 -4.21 -46.88
N ASP A 64 -0.31 -2.88 -46.90
CA ASP A 64 0.61 -2.11 -47.75
C ASP A 64 2.07 -2.34 -47.32
N GLU A 65 2.35 -2.25 -46.02
CA GLU A 65 3.69 -2.46 -45.48
C GLU A 65 4.12 -3.94 -45.53
N ARG A 66 3.19 -4.88 -45.33
CA ARG A 66 3.42 -6.31 -45.57
C ARG A 66 3.82 -6.56 -47.02
N SER A 67 3.09 -5.97 -47.98
CA SER A 67 3.40 -6.09 -49.40
C SER A 67 4.77 -5.47 -49.74
N ARG A 68 5.13 -4.36 -49.11
CA ARG A 68 6.46 -3.74 -49.24
C ARG A 68 7.58 -4.68 -48.77
N ILE A 69 7.47 -5.23 -47.56
CA ILE A 69 8.48 -6.15 -47.02
C ILE A 69 8.57 -7.40 -47.89
N LYS A 70 7.43 -7.96 -48.31
CA LYS A 70 7.38 -9.13 -49.18
C LYS A 70 8.12 -8.90 -50.50
N ASN A 71 7.90 -7.76 -51.16
CA ASN A 71 8.61 -7.41 -52.39
C ASN A 71 10.12 -7.22 -52.18
N ALA A 72 10.52 -6.63 -51.06
CA ALA A 72 11.94 -6.47 -50.72
C ALA A 72 12.62 -7.82 -50.46
N LEU A 73 11.94 -8.74 -49.76
CA LEU A 73 12.44 -10.10 -49.53
C LEU A 73 12.48 -10.93 -50.82
N ASP A 74 11.53 -10.73 -51.74
CA ASP A 74 11.58 -11.34 -53.08
C ASP A 74 12.80 -10.83 -53.88
N GLN A 75 13.16 -9.54 -53.74
CA GLN A 75 14.37 -8.98 -54.33
C GLN A 75 15.64 -9.51 -53.67
N TRP A 76 15.67 -9.65 -52.35
CA TRP A 76 16.75 -10.31 -51.61
C TRP A 76 16.95 -11.75 -52.09
N ALA A 77 15.86 -12.51 -52.27
CA ALA A 77 15.91 -13.88 -52.75
C ALA A 77 16.52 -13.98 -54.15
N ASN A 78 16.16 -13.06 -55.06
CA ASN A 78 16.71 -13.05 -56.41
C ASN A 78 18.18 -12.61 -56.49
N THR A 79 18.67 -11.86 -55.50
CA THR A 79 20.02 -11.25 -55.54
C THR A 79 21.00 -11.87 -54.55
N ARG A 80 20.69 -11.80 -53.25
CA ARG A 80 21.58 -12.19 -52.16
C ARG A 80 21.52 -13.70 -51.91
N LEU A 81 20.34 -14.30 -51.88
CA LEU A 81 20.19 -15.75 -51.75
C LEU A 81 20.84 -16.48 -52.93
N THR A 82 20.69 -15.98 -54.17
CA THR A 82 21.39 -16.50 -55.35
C THR A 82 22.92 -16.53 -55.14
N LYS A 83 23.51 -15.45 -54.62
CA LYS A 83 24.95 -15.39 -54.32
C LYS A 83 25.37 -16.38 -53.22
N ILE A 84 24.56 -16.53 -52.17
CA ILE A 84 24.83 -17.49 -51.09
C ILE A 84 24.78 -18.92 -51.64
N VAL A 85 23.81 -19.24 -52.50
CA VAL A 85 23.69 -20.54 -53.17
C VAL A 85 24.87 -20.82 -54.11
N GLU A 86 25.27 -19.85 -54.93
CA GLU A 86 26.44 -19.98 -55.82
C GLU A 86 27.74 -20.22 -55.06
N GLN A 87 27.92 -19.52 -53.93
CA GLN A 87 29.06 -19.72 -53.04
C GLN A 87 29.04 -21.12 -52.42
N ASN A 88 27.86 -21.60 -51.99
CA ASN A 88 27.69 -22.95 -51.45
C ASN A 88 28.02 -24.03 -52.49
N TYR A 89 27.65 -23.85 -53.77
CA TYR A 89 28.06 -24.80 -54.82
C TYR A 89 29.58 -24.97 -54.89
N ARG A 90 30.35 -23.88 -54.76
CA ARG A 90 31.82 -23.92 -54.76
C ARG A 90 32.36 -24.60 -53.51
N GLU A 91 31.72 -24.43 -52.36
CA GLU A 91 32.12 -25.10 -51.11
C GLU A 91 31.84 -26.60 -51.17
N VAL A 92 30.71 -27.00 -51.76
CA VAL A 92 30.36 -28.41 -52.03
C VAL A 92 31.32 -29.03 -53.04
N GLU A 93 31.66 -28.33 -54.12
CA GLU A 93 32.65 -28.77 -55.10
C GLU A 93 34.02 -29.02 -54.45
N ARG A 94 34.48 -28.13 -53.56
CA ARG A 94 35.70 -28.35 -52.77
C ARG A 94 35.60 -29.56 -51.83
N ALA A 95 34.45 -29.76 -51.18
CA ALA A 95 34.23 -30.91 -50.31
C ALA A 95 34.24 -32.23 -51.10
N LEU A 96 33.67 -32.24 -52.30
CA LEU A 96 33.69 -33.37 -53.24
C LEU A 96 35.11 -33.69 -53.73
N LEU A 97 35.91 -32.67 -54.08
CA LEU A 97 37.31 -32.84 -54.49
C LEU A 97 38.21 -33.36 -53.35
N ALA A 98 37.87 -33.03 -52.10
CA ALA A 98 38.59 -33.50 -50.92
C ALA A 98 38.16 -34.91 -50.46
N THR A 99 37.14 -35.51 -51.09
CA THR A 99 36.62 -36.84 -50.77
C THR A 99 37.13 -37.84 -51.80
N ASN A 100 37.74 -38.91 -51.31
CA ASN A 100 38.31 -39.98 -52.12
C ASN A 100 37.81 -41.33 -51.57
N LEU A 101 37.77 -42.36 -52.41
CA LEU A 101 37.49 -43.72 -51.92
C LEU A 101 38.59 -44.19 -50.95
N PRO A 102 38.32 -45.17 -50.06
CA PRO A 102 39.34 -45.73 -49.18
C PRO A 102 40.57 -46.23 -49.97
N GLN A 103 41.78 -45.89 -49.50
CA GLN A 103 43.04 -46.29 -50.14
C GLN A 103 43.53 -47.69 -49.76
N GLU A 104 42.78 -48.44 -48.95
CA GLU A 104 43.14 -49.83 -48.66
C GLU A 104 43.18 -50.62 -49.97
N GLU A 105 44.41 -50.91 -50.44
CA GLU A 105 44.69 -51.54 -51.75
C GLU A 105 43.95 -52.88 -51.94
N GLY A 106 43.42 -53.48 -50.88
CA GLY A 106 42.65 -54.72 -50.91
C GLY A 106 41.19 -54.57 -51.35
N THR A 107 40.48 -53.51 -50.99
CA THR A 107 39.00 -53.49 -51.09
C THR A 107 38.50 -53.09 -52.48
N PHE A 108 39.06 -52.02 -53.06
CA PHE A 108 38.70 -51.61 -54.44
C PHE A 108 39.30 -52.54 -55.49
N SER A 109 40.52 -53.06 -55.28
CA SER A 109 41.16 -53.97 -56.23
C SER A 109 40.46 -55.33 -56.29
N VAL A 110 39.99 -55.86 -55.16
CA VAL A 110 39.18 -57.08 -55.09
C VAL A 110 37.81 -56.85 -55.74
N TRP A 111 37.16 -55.73 -55.46
CA TRP A 111 35.89 -55.36 -56.10
C TRP A 111 36.00 -55.20 -57.62
N TRP A 112 37.03 -54.50 -58.11
CA TRP A 112 37.25 -54.26 -59.55
C TRP A 112 37.50 -55.58 -60.30
N LYS A 113 38.29 -56.49 -59.70
CA LYS A 113 38.55 -57.83 -60.24
C LYS A 113 37.28 -58.70 -60.27
N GLN A 114 36.45 -58.66 -59.23
CA GLN A 114 35.20 -59.43 -59.15
C GLN A 114 34.12 -58.90 -60.12
N THR A 115 34.02 -57.57 -60.24
CA THR A 115 33.07 -56.91 -61.16
C THR A 115 33.41 -57.20 -62.63
N LYS A 116 34.69 -57.16 -63.00
CA LYS A 116 35.15 -57.51 -64.37
C LYS A 116 35.01 -58.99 -64.70
N ALA A 117 35.08 -59.88 -63.71
CA ALA A 117 34.85 -61.32 -63.88
C ALA A 117 33.37 -61.71 -64.08
N GLY A 118 32.46 -60.73 -64.19
CA GLY A 118 31.02 -60.96 -64.36
C GLY A 118 30.29 -61.35 -63.07
N ALA A 119 30.96 -61.27 -61.91
CA ALA A 119 30.42 -61.64 -60.60
C ALA A 119 30.00 -60.43 -59.74
N GLY A 120 30.24 -59.20 -60.19
CA GLY A 120 29.82 -57.99 -59.47
C GLY A 120 28.33 -57.72 -59.65
N SER A 121 27.59 -57.71 -58.54
CA SER A 121 26.16 -57.39 -58.53
C SER A 121 25.93 -55.87 -58.51
N HIS A 122 24.75 -55.41 -58.93
CA HIS A 122 24.31 -54.01 -58.71
C HIS A 122 24.44 -53.60 -57.22
N ASP A 123 24.38 -54.55 -56.29
CA ASP A 123 24.50 -54.32 -54.85
C ASP A 123 25.92 -53.95 -54.41
N ASP A 124 26.97 -54.37 -55.13
CA ASP A 124 28.36 -54.06 -54.74
C ASP A 124 28.79 -52.67 -55.23
N LEU A 125 28.26 -52.23 -56.38
CA LEU A 125 28.35 -50.85 -56.87
C LEU A 125 27.63 -49.89 -55.92
N LYS A 126 26.45 -50.30 -55.45
CA LYS A 126 25.70 -49.59 -54.43
C LYS A 126 26.49 -49.43 -53.14
N LYS A 127 27.16 -50.49 -52.64
CA LYS A 127 28.04 -50.40 -51.46
C LYS A 127 29.22 -49.44 -51.64
N LEU A 128 29.85 -49.37 -52.82
CA LEU A 128 30.94 -48.41 -53.06
C LEU A 128 30.46 -46.97 -53.09
N VAL A 129 29.32 -46.72 -53.73
CA VAL A 129 28.69 -45.40 -53.75
C VAL A 129 28.23 -45.02 -52.33
N GLU A 130 27.68 -45.97 -51.56
CA GLU A 130 27.35 -45.80 -50.14
C GLU A 130 28.59 -45.48 -49.29
N LEU A 131 29.74 -46.11 -49.54
CA LEU A 131 31.00 -45.82 -48.85
C LEU A 131 31.56 -44.44 -49.20
N PHE A 132 31.53 -44.05 -50.48
CA PHE A 132 31.91 -42.70 -50.90
C PHE A 132 31.02 -41.64 -50.25
N PHE A 133 29.70 -41.89 -50.20
CA PHE A 133 28.76 -40.99 -49.54
C PHE A 133 28.90 -40.97 -48.02
N ALA A 134 29.26 -42.10 -47.40
CA ALA A 134 29.52 -42.16 -45.95
C ALA A 134 30.73 -41.30 -45.56
N ASP A 135 31.78 -41.22 -46.40
CA ASP A 135 32.94 -40.34 -46.16
C ASP A 135 32.66 -38.87 -46.52
N LEU A 136 31.82 -38.64 -47.55
CA LEU A 136 31.40 -37.30 -47.95
C LEU A 136 30.45 -36.64 -46.92
N GLN A 137 29.60 -37.44 -46.26
CA GLN A 137 28.51 -36.96 -45.41
C GLN A 137 28.96 -36.07 -44.23
N PRO A 138 30.01 -36.39 -43.45
CA PRO A 138 30.52 -35.51 -42.40
C PRO A 138 30.98 -34.15 -42.94
N ARG A 139 31.63 -34.13 -44.12
CA ARG A 139 32.12 -32.91 -44.77
C ARG A 139 30.98 -32.04 -45.26
N LEU A 140 29.99 -32.63 -45.93
CA LEU A 140 28.78 -31.94 -46.36
C LEU A 140 27.93 -31.44 -45.19
N SER A 141 27.93 -32.12 -44.05
CA SER A 141 27.23 -31.64 -42.85
C SER A 141 27.79 -30.29 -42.38
N SER A 142 29.11 -30.10 -42.42
CA SER A 142 29.76 -28.85 -42.01
C SER A 142 29.49 -27.69 -42.98
N VAL A 143 29.55 -27.97 -44.29
CA VAL A 143 29.19 -27.02 -45.36
C VAL A 143 27.71 -26.66 -45.27
N SER A 144 26.85 -27.66 -45.04
CA SER A 144 25.42 -27.47 -44.85
C SER A 144 25.15 -26.53 -43.69
N GLU A 145 25.71 -26.77 -42.50
CA GLU A 145 25.49 -25.94 -41.32
C GLU A 145 25.87 -24.48 -41.56
N LYS A 146 27.03 -24.25 -42.19
CA LYS A 146 27.50 -22.91 -42.56
C LYS A 146 26.55 -22.24 -43.55
N PHE A 147 26.11 -22.96 -44.58
CA PHE A 147 25.13 -22.48 -45.55
C PHE A 147 23.78 -22.12 -44.91
N GLN A 148 23.27 -22.94 -43.97
CA GLN A 148 22.02 -22.60 -43.27
C GLN A 148 22.18 -21.31 -42.44
N ARG A 149 23.33 -21.17 -41.75
CA ARG A 149 23.62 -20.00 -40.94
C ARG A 149 23.69 -18.74 -41.79
N GLU A 150 24.40 -18.77 -42.92
CA GLU A 150 24.50 -17.61 -43.82
C GLU A 150 23.15 -17.18 -44.42
N ILE A 151 22.26 -18.13 -44.76
CA ILE A 151 20.89 -17.81 -45.21
C ILE A 151 20.10 -17.15 -44.09
N LEU A 152 20.14 -17.73 -42.89
CA LEU A 152 19.38 -17.26 -41.73
C LEU A 152 19.83 -15.87 -41.29
N ASP A 153 21.13 -15.65 -41.13
CA ASP A 153 21.69 -14.38 -40.70
C ASP A 153 21.36 -13.27 -41.72
N SER A 154 21.50 -13.57 -43.02
CA SER A 154 21.17 -12.59 -44.06
C SER A 154 19.68 -12.30 -44.17
N LEU A 155 18.81 -13.29 -43.95
CA LEU A 155 17.36 -13.09 -43.94
C LEU A 155 16.92 -12.29 -42.71
N GLU A 156 17.50 -12.57 -41.55
CA GLU A 156 17.21 -11.88 -40.29
C GLU A 156 17.59 -10.40 -40.38
N GLU A 157 18.77 -10.10 -40.93
CA GLU A 157 19.24 -8.72 -41.14
C GLU A 157 18.27 -7.92 -42.03
N GLU A 158 17.94 -8.45 -43.22
CA GLU A 158 17.06 -7.78 -44.18
C GLU A 158 15.61 -7.66 -43.68
N THR A 159 15.08 -8.72 -43.06
CA THR A 159 13.74 -8.68 -42.46
C THR A 159 13.71 -7.69 -41.30
N GLY A 160 14.75 -7.65 -40.47
CA GLY A 160 14.87 -6.75 -39.32
C GLY A 160 14.87 -5.28 -39.73
N ILE A 161 15.61 -4.92 -40.77
CA ILE A 161 15.65 -3.55 -41.31
C ILE A 161 14.25 -3.13 -41.77
N HIS A 162 13.64 -3.91 -42.67
CA HIS A 162 12.36 -3.52 -43.27
C HIS A 162 11.19 -3.59 -42.28
N LEU A 163 11.20 -4.55 -41.36
CA LEU A 163 10.18 -4.63 -40.31
C LEU A 163 10.26 -3.43 -39.37
N THR A 164 11.46 -3.00 -38.96
CA THR A 164 11.64 -1.82 -38.08
C THR A 164 11.10 -0.56 -38.75
N GLU A 165 11.45 -0.34 -40.03
CA GLU A 165 10.94 0.78 -40.82
C GLU A 165 9.40 0.75 -40.95
N SER A 166 8.83 -0.43 -41.25
CA SER A 166 7.38 -0.58 -41.40
C SER A 166 6.64 -0.34 -40.07
N MET A 167 7.18 -0.82 -38.96
CA MET A 167 6.62 -0.58 -37.62
C MET A 167 6.62 0.92 -37.28
N GLU A 168 7.66 1.67 -37.66
CA GLU A 168 7.70 3.12 -37.49
C GLU A 168 6.66 3.83 -38.37
N LYS A 169 6.52 3.41 -39.63
CA LYS A 169 5.50 3.97 -40.55
C LYS A 169 4.08 3.72 -40.08
N ILE A 170 3.80 2.54 -39.50
CA ILE A 170 2.49 2.22 -38.92
C ILE A 170 2.22 3.10 -37.70
N ARG A 171 3.23 3.33 -36.83
CA ARG A 171 3.05 4.08 -35.58
C ARG A 171 2.95 5.60 -35.77
N LYS A 172 3.65 6.15 -36.77
CA LYS A 172 3.77 7.60 -36.99
C LYS A 172 2.42 8.32 -37.17
N PRO A 173 1.42 7.80 -37.92
CA PRO A 173 0.08 8.38 -37.99
C PRO A 173 -0.62 8.50 -36.63
N PHE A 174 -0.57 7.46 -35.80
CA PHE A 174 -1.15 7.48 -34.44
C PHE A 174 -0.53 8.60 -33.61
N LEU A 175 0.81 8.67 -33.56
CA LEU A 175 1.52 9.72 -32.82
C LEU A 175 1.29 11.12 -33.39
N GLY A 176 1.12 11.25 -34.71
CA GLY A 176 0.82 12.51 -35.38
C GLY A 176 -0.51 13.09 -34.92
N ILE A 177 -1.57 12.28 -34.92
CA ILE A 177 -2.90 12.67 -34.43
C ILE A 177 -2.82 13.06 -32.95
N LEU A 178 -2.19 12.22 -32.12
CA LEU A 178 -2.06 12.48 -30.69
C LEU A 178 -1.30 13.78 -30.39
N LYS A 179 -0.18 14.04 -31.07
CA LYS A 179 0.58 15.29 -30.86
C LYS A 179 -0.14 16.54 -31.37
N GLN A 180 -0.92 16.41 -32.43
CA GLN A 180 -1.72 17.50 -32.99
C GLN A 180 -2.92 17.84 -32.11
N ARG A 181 -3.63 16.81 -31.62
CA ARG A 181 -4.86 16.96 -30.82
C ARG A 181 -4.59 17.14 -29.33
N LEU A 182 -3.52 16.53 -28.81
CA LEU A 182 -3.12 16.53 -27.40
C LEU A 182 -1.67 17.04 -27.26
N PRO A 183 -1.45 18.37 -27.30
CA PRO A 183 -0.10 18.96 -27.31
C PRO A 183 0.75 18.65 -26.08
N VAL A 184 0.15 18.14 -25.00
CA VAL A 184 0.84 17.69 -23.79
C VAL A 184 1.94 16.66 -24.08
N TYR A 185 1.77 15.87 -25.14
CA TYR A 185 2.75 14.87 -25.57
C TYR A 185 3.90 15.43 -26.43
N ASN A 186 3.93 16.74 -26.68
CA ASN A 186 5.08 17.39 -27.33
C ASN A 186 6.25 17.60 -26.36
N THR A 187 5.99 17.63 -25.05
CA THR A 187 7.01 17.87 -24.01
C THR A 187 7.43 16.61 -23.27
N ILE A 188 6.69 15.51 -23.43
CA ILE A 188 6.97 14.22 -22.81
C ILE A 188 7.70 13.31 -23.81
N PRO A 189 8.82 12.67 -23.42
CA PRO A 189 9.52 11.73 -24.29
C PRO A 189 8.65 10.48 -24.48
N ILE A 190 7.98 10.38 -25.63
CA ILE A 190 7.26 9.16 -26.03
C ILE A 190 8.32 8.13 -26.44
N PRO A 191 8.30 6.89 -25.92
CA PRO A 191 9.35 5.91 -26.21
C PRO A 191 9.44 5.62 -27.70
N ASN A 192 10.65 5.60 -28.27
CA ASN A 192 10.88 5.12 -29.63
C ASN A 192 10.69 3.61 -29.72
N THR A 193 10.47 3.10 -30.93
CA THR A 193 10.31 1.67 -31.27
C THR A 193 11.41 0.78 -30.67
N ASP A 194 12.64 1.29 -30.54
CA ASP A 194 13.79 0.57 -29.96
C ASP A 194 13.68 0.29 -28.46
N ARG A 195 13.03 1.16 -27.67
CA ARG A 195 12.91 0.98 -26.21
C ARG A 195 11.74 0.08 -25.82
N ALA A 196 10.64 0.14 -26.57
CA ALA A 196 9.56 -0.85 -26.47
C ALA A 196 10.06 -2.28 -26.79
N ALA A 197 11.11 -2.38 -27.62
CA ALA A 197 11.80 -3.64 -27.89
C ALA A 197 12.80 -4.07 -26.80
N MET A 198 13.23 -3.18 -25.90
CA MET A 198 14.27 -3.45 -24.87
C MET A 198 13.75 -3.51 -23.41
N SER A 199 12.62 -2.90 -23.07
CA SER A 199 12.09 -2.90 -21.69
C SER A 199 11.69 -4.28 -21.16
N TYR A 200 11.50 -5.26 -22.05
CA TYR A 200 11.20 -6.66 -21.73
C TYR A 200 12.42 -7.53 -21.39
N GLY A 201 13.64 -6.96 -21.37
CA GLY A 201 14.89 -7.70 -21.13
C GLY A 201 15.19 -8.06 -19.66
N SER A 202 14.45 -7.55 -18.67
CA SER A 202 14.84 -7.65 -17.24
C SER A 202 13.97 -8.55 -16.35
N SER A 203 12.87 -9.13 -16.85
CA SER A 203 12.03 -10.04 -16.04
C SER A 203 12.46 -11.50 -16.24
N GLY A 204 13.36 -11.97 -15.37
CA GLY A 204 13.83 -13.35 -15.33
C GLY A 204 12.74 -14.38 -15.00
N LYS A 205 12.71 -15.46 -15.78
CA LYS A 205 12.14 -16.80 -15.51
C LYS A 205 10.79 -16.87 -14.78
N LYS A 206 9.75 -17.32 -15.50
CA LYS A 206 8.84 -18.38 -15.01
C LYS A 206 8.03 -18.98 -16.17
N ASN A 207 7.98 -20.31 -16.16
CA ASN A 207 7.15 -21.13 -17.04
C ASN A 207 5.68 -20.74 -16.91
N GLY A 208 5.02 -20.51 -18.04
CA GLY A 208 3.58 -20.27 -18.10
C GLY A 208 3.23 -19.55 -19.40
N LEU A 209 2.61 -20.27 -20.33
CA LEU A 209 1.86 -19.67 -21.44
C LEU A 209 0.68 -18.90 -20.82
N SER A 210 0.89 -17.64 -20.45
CA SER A 210 -0.17 -16.69 -20.09
C SER A 210 -0.04 -15.47 -20.99
N GLU A 211 -1.20 -15.03 -21.49
CA GLU A 211 -1.40 -13.82 -22.29
C GLU A 211 -0.60 -12.63 -21.74
N GLY A 212 0.47 -12.26 -22.44
CA GLY A 212 1.38 -11.19 -22.07
C GLY A 212 2.44 -11.02 -23.16
N SER A 213 2.48 -9.82 -23.72
CA SER A 213 3.22 -9.36 -24.90
C SER A 213 4.67 -9.84 -25.00
N ILE A 214 5.01 -10.41 -26.17
CA ILE A 214 6.25 -11.14 -26.44
C ILE A 214 7.27 -10.19 -27.15
N PRO A 215 8.56 -10.16 -26.76
CA PRO A 215 9.56 -9.22 -27.28
C PRO A 215 9.85 -9.42 -28.77
N LEU A 216 9.57 -8.41 -29.61
CA LEU A 216 9.65 -8.50 -31.08
C LEU A 216 11.06 -8.77 -31.63
N LYS A 217 12.15 -8.18 -31.11
CA LYS A 217 13.53 -8.53 -31.59
C LYS A 217 13.90 -9.98 -31.27
N GLY A 218 13.47 -10.47 -30.10
CA GLY A 218 13.65 -11.87 -29.71
C GLY A 218 12.73 -12.81 -30.49
N LEU A 219 11.48 -12.43 -30.78
CA LEU A 219 10.52 -13.25 -31.53
C LEU A 219 10.83 -13.28 -33.02
N VAL A 220 11.24 -12.16 -33.62
CA VAL A 220 11.61 -12.04 -35.03
C VAL A 220 12.85 -12.88 -35.28
N GLY A 221 13.92 -12.69 -34.49
CA GLY A 221 15.13 -13.50 -34.58
C GLY A 221 14.86 -14.98 -34.27
N VAL A 222 14.23 -15.31 -33.13
CA VAL A 222 14.02 -16.71 -32.72
C VAL A 222 13.02 -17.44 -33.63
N ALA A 223 11.94 -16.81 -34.10
CA ALA A 223 10.99 -17.46 -35.00
C ALA A 223 11.55 -17.61 -36.42
N LEU A 224 12.23 -16.60 -36.98
CA LEU A 224 12.85 -16.71 -38.31
C LEU A 224 14.00 -17.72 -38.30
N VAL A 225 14.85 -17.71 -37.27
CA VAL A 225 16.00 -18.63 -37.12
C VAL A 225 15.53 -20.07 -36.89
N LEU A 226 14.53 -20.32 -36.03
CA LEU A 226 14.02 -21.68 -35.79
C LEU A 226 13.27 -22.26 -36.99
N LEU A 227 12.54 -21.44 -37.76
CA LEU A 227 11.77 -21.89 -38.92
C LEU A 227 12.67 -22.08 -40.15
N GLY A 228 13.52 -21.11 -40.47
CA GLY A 228 14.50 -21.28 -41.55
C GLY A 228 15.47 -22.43 -41.27
N ARG A 229 15.89 -22.66 -40.01
CA ARG A 229 16.68 -23.85 -39.66
C ARG A 229 15.91 -25.14 -39.88
N ARG A 230 14.62 -25.23 -39.53
CA ARG A 230 13.79 -26.45 -39.76
C ARG A 230 13.58 -26.73 -41.25
N ILE A 231 13.25 -25.71 -42.03
CA ILE A 231 13.01 -25.83 -43.48
C ILE A 231 14.31 -26.22 -44.18
N ILE A 232 15.41 -25.51 -43.90
CA ILE A 232 16.71 -25.79 -44.51
C ILE A 232 17.25 -27.15 -44.05
N THR A 233 17.10 -27.53 -42.77
CA THR A 233 17.54 -28.86 -42.29
C THR A 233 16.73 -29.99 -42.92
N ARG A 234 15.42 -29.83 -43.14
CA ARG A 234 14.60 -30.83 -43.84
C ARG A 234 15.01 -30.93 -45.30
N ILE A 235 15.14 -29.80 -46.00
CA ILE A 235 15.60 -29.75 -47.39
C ILE A 235 16.96 -30.48 -47.49
N MET A 236 17.93 -30.13 -46.66
CA MET A 236 19.27 -30.77 -46.69
C MET A 236 19.23 -32.27 -46.34
N LYS A 237 18.38 -32.71 -45.41
CA LYS A 237 18.27 -34.12 -45.02
C LYS A 237 17.62 -35.00 -46.10
N PHE A 238 16.62 -34.47 -46.81
CA PHE A 238 15.98 -35.18 -47.93
C PHE A 238 16.84 -35.20 -49.19
N LEU A 239 17.64 -34.16 -49.40
CA LEU A 239 18.48 -34.02 -50.59
C LEU A 239 19.67 -34.96 -50.60
N VAL A 240 20.35 -35.18 -49.48
CA VAL A 240 21.47 -36.14 -49.44
C VAL A 240 21.01 -37.54 -49.85
N ILE A 241 19.82 -37.97 -49.41
CA ILE A 241 19.26 -39.29 -49.73
C ILE A 241 18.75 -39.34 -51.19
N LYS A 242 18.06 -38.29 -51.66
CA LYS A 242 17.52 -38.20 -53.03
C LYS A 242 18.63 -38.09 -54.07
N ILE A 243 19.65 -37.28 -53.80
CA ILE A 243 20.83 -37.11 -54.66
C ILE A 243 21.62 -38.42 -54.69
N ALA A 244 21.89 -39.07 -53.55
CA ALA A 244 22.58 -40.36 -53.54
C ALA A 244 21.85 -41.43 -54.38
N GLY A 245 20.51 -41.52 -54.26
CA GLY A 245 19.69 -42.45 -55.05
C GLY A 245 19.69 -42.15 -56.55
N LYS A 246 19.63 -40.86 -56.94
CA LYS A 246 19.69 -40.46 -58.35
C LYS A 246 21.09 -40.60 -58.95
N VAL A 247 22.13 -40.27 -58.21
CA VAL A 247 23.53 -40.47 -58.61
C VAL A 247 23.78 -41.96 -58.85
N LEU A 248 23.29 -42.84 -57.97
CA LEU A 248 23.37 -44.29 -58.17
C LEU A 248 22.73 -44.71 -59.51
N SER A 249 21.55 -44.18 -59.85
CA SER A 249 20.87 -44.50 -61.12
C SER A 249 21.63 -44.02 -62.37
N LYS A 250 22.39 -42.93 -62.26
CA LYS A 250 23.21 -42.38 -63.36
C LYS A 250 24.58 -43.02 -63.51
N LEU A 251 25.11 -43.65 -62.46
CA LEU A 251 26.44 -44.29 -62.48
C LEU A 251 26.43 -45.73 -63.01
N VAL A 252 25.28 -46.42 -62.98
CA VAL A 252 25.13 -47.78 -63.51
C VAL A 252 25.58 -47.90 -64.99
N PRO A 253 25.20 -47.00 -65.92
CA PRO A 253 25.67 -47.05 -67.31
C PRO A 253 27.16 -46.77 -67.49
N VAL A 254 27.75 -45.91 -66.64
CA VAL A 254 29.15 -45.48 -66.73
C VAL A 254 30.10 -46.61 -66.36
N ILE A 255 29.74 -47.43 -65.37
CA ILE A 255 30.54 -48.59 -64.96
C ILE A 255 30.56 -49.66 -66.05
N GLY A 256 29.47 -49.82 -66.80
CA GLY A 256 29.45 -50.65 -68.01
C GLY A 256 30.50 -50.22 -69.04
N TRP A 257 30.71 -48.91 -69.23
CA TRP A 257 31.75 -48.38 -70.11
C TRP A 257 33.17 -48.50 -69.53
N ALA A 258 33.36 -48.22 -68.24
CA ALA A 258 34.66 -48.32 -67.57
C ALA A 258 35.19 -49.77 -67.53
N LEU A 259 34.30 -50.76 -67.37
CA LEU A 259 34.63 -52.18 -67.44
C LEU A 259 35.09 -52.62 -68.84
N LEU A 260 34.57 -51.99 -69.90
CA LEU A 260 34.92 -52.29 -71.29
C LEU A 260 36.21 -51.61 -71.74
N ALA A 261 36.55 -50.43 -71.20
CA ALA A 261 37.64 -49.60 -71.70
C ALA A 261 39.03 -49.86 -71.07
N PHE A 262 39.11 -50.56 -69.93
CA PHE A 262 40.36 -50.65 -69.15
C PHE A 262 40.86 -52.09 -68.94
N GLU A 263 42.15 -52.30 -69.22
CA GLU A 263 42.88 -53.53 -68.87
C GLU A 263 43.23 -53.58 -67.37
N VAL A 264 43.51 -54.77 -66.85
CA VAL A 264 43.68 -55.06 -65.40
C VAL A 264 44.79 -54.24 -64.72
N TYR A 265 45.68 -53.61 -65.48
CA TYR A 265 46.84 -52.86 -64.96
C TYR A 265 46.60 -51.36 -64.72
N ASP A 266 45.49 -50.76 -65.18
CA ASP A 266 45.20 -49.33 -64.97
C ASP A 266 44.05 -49.09 -63.97
N MET A 267 44.21 -49.67 -62.78
CA MET A 267 43.22 -49.57 -61.69
C MET A 267 43.14 -48.16 -61.09
N ALA A 268 44.25 -47.42 -61.10
CA ALA A 268 44.30 -46.04 -60.64
C ALA A 268 43.48 -45.12 -61.56
N GLY A 269 43.64 -45.23 -62.89
CA GLY A 269 42.88 -44.43 -63.85
C GLY A 269 41.37 -44.73 -63.86
N ALA A 270 40.98 -46.00 -63.63
CA ALA A 270 39.57 -46.39 -63.50
C ALA A 270 38.92 -45.84 -62.21
N ARG A 271 39.66 -45.84 -61.10
CA ARG A 271 39.22 -45.25 -59.83
C ARG A 271 39.04 -43.74 -59.94
N ASP A 272 40.03 -43.04 -60.49
CA ASP A 272 40.01 -41.58 -60.61
C ASP A 272 38.83 -41.12 -61.49
N ARG A 273 38.53 -41.84 -62.59
CA ARG A 273 37.36 -41.54 -63.44
C ARG A 273 36.03 -41.85 -62.76
N LEU A 274 35.95 -42.91 -61.95
CA LEU A 274 34.73 -43.26 -61.20
C LEU A 274 34.46 -42.25 -60.09
N GLU A 275 35.50 -41.81 -59.37
CA GLU A 275 35.40 -40.70 -58.42
C GLU A 275 34.98 -39.40 -59.11
N GLU A 276 35.56 -39.08 -60.28
CA GLU A 276 35.20 -37.87 -61.03
C GLU A 276 33.75 -37.87 -61.52
N GLU A 277 33.25 -38.99 -62.03
CA GLU A 277 31.84 -39.12 -62.43
C GLU A 277 30.89 -39.13 -61.23
N MET A 278 31.29 -39.66 -60.07
CA MET A 278 30.54 -39.53 -58.80
C MET A 278 30.45 -38.05 -58.38
N ARG A 279 31.55 -37.30 -58.42
CA ARG A 279 31.59 -35.87 -58.09
C ARG A 279 30.72 -35.06 -59.05
N LYS A 280 30.85 -35.28 -60.36
CA LYS A 280 30.09 -34.58 -61.41
C LYS A 280 28.60 -34.87 -61.32
N SER A 281 28.21 -36.14 -61.21
CA SER A 281 26.80 -36.55 -61.08
C SER A 281 26.17 -36.00 -59.81
N PHE A 282 26.91 -35.98 -58.69
CA PHE A 282 26.43 -35.39 -57.44
C PHE A 282 26.24 -33.88 -57.57
N LEU A 283 27.22 -33.16 -58.13
CA LEU A 283 27.16 -31.71 -58.26
C LEU A 283 26.03 -31.26 -59.22
N GLU A 284 25.79 -32.01 -60.31
CA GLU A 284 24.67 -31.76 -61.23
C GLU A 284 23.32 -31.92 -60.54
N GLU A 285 23.11 -33.02 -59.81
CA GLU A 285 21.86 -33.22 -59.05
C GLU A 285 21.71 -32.23 -57.89
N TYR A 286 22.82 -31.86 -57.24
CA TYR A 286 22.83 -30.86 -56.18
C TYR A 286 22.40 -29.47 -56.68
N LYS A 287 22.93 -29.03 -57.84
CA LYS A 287 22.54 -27.77 -58.49
C LYS A 287 21.10 -27.78 -59.02
N ALA A 288 20.61 -28.94 -59.45
CA ALA A 288 19.23 -29.09 -59.93
C ALA A 288 18.20 -29.02 -58.80
N GLU A 289 18.56 -29.48 -57.61
CA GLU A 289 17.64 -29.57 -56.47
C GLU A 289 17.78 -28.43 -55.45
N ILE A 290 18.96 -27.81 -55.31
CA ILE A 290 19.17 -26.64 -54.45
C ILE A 290 19.44 -25.45 -55.33
N SER A 291 18.45 -24.59 -55.52
CA SER A 291 18.58 -23.26 -56.12
C SER A 291 17.84 -22.21 -55.28
N ALA A 292 18.17 -20.92 -55.45
CA ALA A 292 17.44 -19.85 -54.77
C ALA A 292 15.92 -19.91 -55.07
N GLU A 293 15.55 -20.33 -56.28
CA GLU A 293 14.15 -20.51 -56.66
C GLU A 293 13.47 -21.65 -55.88
N THR A 294 14.14 -22.79 -55.76
CA THR A 294 13.61 -23.94 -55.00
C THR A 294 13.50 -23.67 -53.50
N LEU A 295 14.42 -22.87 -52.93
CA LEU A 295 14.45 -22.57 -51.50
C LEU A 295 13.39 -21.53 -51.12
N TRP A 296 13.21 -20.50 -51.96
CA TRP A 296 12.31 -19.38 -51.64
C TRP A 296 10.87 -19.63 -52.10
N TRP A 297 10.68 -20.11 -53.34
CA TRP A 297 9.36 -20.16 -53.99
C TRP A 297 8.68 -21.53 -53.94
N LYS A 298 9.45 -22.63 -53.91
CA LYS A 298 8.87 -23.98 -53.93
C LYS A 298 8.63 -24.51 -52.52
N GLY A 299 7.45 -25.09 -52.33
CA GLY A 299 7.10 -25.84 -51.12
C GLY A 299 7.51 -27.31 -51.17
N GLU A 300 7.48 -27.98 -50.03
CA GLU A 300 7.81 -29.40 -49.89
C GLU A 300 7.04 -30.25 -50.94
N ASN A 301 7.75 -31.00 -51.78
CA ASN A 301 7.19 -31.90 -52.81
C ASN A 301 6.16 -31.26 -53.77
N GLY A 302 6.18 -29.92 -53.95
CA GLY A 302 5.20 -29.19 -54.76
C GLY A 302 3.83 -28.98 -54.10
N SER A 303 3.66 -29.33 -52.80
CA SER A 303 2.39 -29.20 -52.06
C SER A 303 2.51 -28.58 -50.65
N GLY A 304 3.72 -28.45 -50.09
CA GLY A 304 3.96 -27.76 -48.82
C GLY A 304 3.97 -26.23 -48.94
N THR A 305 3.97 -25.52 -47.80
CA THR A 305 4.17 -24.06 -47.77
C THR A 305 5.62 -23.71 -48.08
N SER A 306 5.84 -22.69 -48.93
CA SER A 306 7.18 -22.22 -49.24
C SER A 306 7.75 -21.34 -48.12
N MET A 307 9.08 -21.20 -48.09
CA MET A 307 9.77 -20.30 -47.15
C MET A 307 9.22 -18.87 -47.26
N ARG A 308 8.94 -18.41 -48.48
CA ARG A 308 8.31 -17.11 -48.74
C ARG A 308 6.94 -16.97 -48.07
N GLU A 309 6.06 -17.96 -48.23
CA GLU A 309 4.70 -17.91 -47.65
C GLU A 309 4.73 -17.91 -46.13
N GLU A 310 5.64 -18.66 -45.52
CA GLU A 310 5.79 -18.74 -44.08
C GLU A 310 6.32 -17.43 -43.48
N VAL A 311 7.33 -16.83 -44.12
CA VAL A 311 7.86 -15.52 -43.74
C VAL A 311 6.79 -14.43 -43.90
N ASP A 312 6.04 -14.42 -45.01
CA ASP A 312 4.95 -13.48 -45.26
C ASP A 312 3.81 -13.59 -44.22
N ARG A 313 3.43 -14.81 -43.82
CA ARG A 313 2.44 -15.04 -42.76
C ARG A 313 2.92 -14.48 -41.42
N ASN A 314 4.18 -14.71 -41.07
CA ASN A 314 4.76 -14.22 -39.81
C ASN A 314 4.88 -12.70 -39.77
N ILE A 315 5.32 -12.08 -40.87
CA ILE A 315 5.33 -10.61 -41.01
C ILE A 315 3.93 -10.05 -40.83
N GLY A 316 2.93 -10.63 -41.51
CA GLY A 316 1.53 -10.22 -41.35
C GLY A 316 1.05 -10.33 -39.90
N SER A 317 1.38 -11.41 -39.20
CA SER A 317 1.03 -11.56 -37.77
C SER A 317 1.71 -10.52 -36.88
N LEU A 318 2.99 -10.22 -37.13
CA LEU A 318 3.76 -9.26 -36.34
C LEU A 318 3.27 -7.83 -36.55
N LEU A 319 3.02 -7.43 -37.79
CA LEU A 319 2.50 -6.09 -38.12
C LEU A 319 1.08 -5.88 -37.57
N ASN A 320 0.20 -6.88 -37.67
CA ASN A 320 -1.14 -6.81 -37.06
C ASN A 320 -1.08 -6.67 -35.54
N ASN A 321 -0.21 -7.43 -34.88
CA ASN A 321 -0.03 -7.30 -33.44
C ASN A 321 0.56 -5.92 -33.06
N TRP A 322 1.47 -5.41 -33.88
CA TRP A 322 2.04 -4.08 -33.69
C TRP A 322 1.01 -2.96 -33.83
N GLU A 323 0.14 -3.02 -34.84
CA GLU A 323 -0.97 -2.06 -34.98
C GLU A 323 -1.88 -2.07 -33.74
N ARG A 324 -2.20 -3.25 -33.20
CA ARG A 324 -2.96 -3.39 -31.96
C ARG A 324 -2.25 -2.73 -30.77
N ILE A 325 -0.93 -2.88 -30.66
CA ILE A 325 -0.11 -2.22 -29.62
C ILE A 325 -0.16 -0.70 -29.80
N CYS A 326 0.00 -0.18 -31.03
CA CYS A 326 -0.11 1.26 -31.31
C CYS A 326 -1.47 1.83 -30.92
N ARG A 327 -2.55 1.07 -31.16
CA ARG A 327 -3.91 1.45 -30.74
C ARG A 327 -4.04 1.49 -29.21
N SER A 328 -3.61 0.45 -28.51
CA SER A 328 -3.61 0.40 -27.03
C SER A 328 -2.77 1.51 -26.40
N GLU A 329 -1.60 1.80 -26.96
CA GLU A 329 -0.74 2.91 -26.55
C GLU A 329 -1.46 4.24 -26.74
N ALA A 330 -2.09 4.45 -27.89
CA ALA A 330 -2.85 5.65 -28.19
C ALA A 330 -4.03 5.83 -27.23
N ASP A 331 -4.79 4.78 -26.95
CA ASP A 331 -5.92 4.82 -26.02
C ASP A 331 -5.44 5.18 -24.61
N SER A 332 -4.34 4.59 -24.15
CA SER A 332 -3.72 4.92 -22.86
C SER A 332 -3.26 6.38 -22.79
N MET A 333 -2.71 6.91 -23.90
CA MET A 333 -2.33 8.31 -24.02
C MET A 333 -3.55 9.24 -24.00
N ILE A 334 -4.63 8.89 -24.70
CA ILE A 334 -5.88 9.66 -24.70
C ILE A 334 -6.45 9.70 -23.28
N GLN A 335 -6.54 8.55 -22.63
CA GLN A 335 -7.06 8.43 -21.26
C GLN A 335 -6.21 9.20 -20.26
N SER A 336 -4.88 9.26 -20.41
CA SER A 336 -4.01 9.93 -19.44
C SER A 336 -3.77 11.40 -19.72
N ALA A 337 -4.23 11.92 -20.87
CA ALA A 337 -3.95 13.28 -21.30
C ALA A 337 -4.44 14.33 -20.30
N HIS A 338 -5.63 14.13 -19.72
CA HIS A 338 -6.22 15.03 -18.73
C HIS A 338 -5.41 15.09 -17.42
N ILE A 339 -4.73 14.00 -17.06
CA ILE A 339 -3.86 13.93 -15.87
C ILE A 339 -2.54 14.66 -16.13
N LEU A 340 -1.96 14.46 -17.32
CA LEU A 340 -0.68 15.07 -17.70
C LEU A 340 -0.79 16.57 -17.99
N SER A 341 -1.93 17.02 -18.50
CA SER A 341 -2.20 18.44 -18.70
C SER A 341 -2.29 19.20 -17.38
N PHE A 342 -2.56 18.49 -16.29
CA PHE A 342 -2.93 19.11 -15.02
C PHE A 342 -1.76 19.79 -14.29
N SER A 343 -0.56 19.20 -14.29
CA SER A 343 0.61 19.78 -13.62
C SER A 343 1.91 19.49 -14.34
N GLU A 344 2.81 20.49 -14.31
CA GLU A 344 4.18 20.35 -14.77
C GLU A 344 4.96 19.32 -13.96
N GLU A 345 4.74 19.26 -12.64
CA GLU A 345 5.41 18.30 -11.75
C GLU A 345 5.07 16.86 -12.12
N VAL A 346 3.81 16.59 -12.50
CA VAL A 346 3.36 15.28 -12.99
C VAL A 346 4.04 14.95 -14.32
N ARG A 347 4.13 15.91 -15.24
CA ARG A 347 4.82 15.72 -16.53
C ARG A 347 6.31 15.47 -16.35
N GLU A 348 6.96 16.22 -15.48
CA GLU A 348 8.38 16.04 -15.16
C GLU A 348 8.64 14.68 -14.55
N TYR A 349 7.77 14.23 -13.63
CA TYR A 349 7.83 12.92 -13.02
C TYR A 349 7.74 11.80 -14.06
N VAL A 350 6.71 11.85 -14.91
CA VAL A 350 6.49 10.87 -15.99
C VAL A 350 7.67 10.89 -16.97
N SER A 351 8.13 12.07 -17.38
CA SER A 351 9.29 12.23 -18.27
C SER A 351 10.58 11.68 -17.66
N LYS A 352 10.78 11.84 -16.36
CA LYS A 352 11.92 11.27 -15.63
C LYS A 352 11.85 9.74 -15.61
N GLN A 353 10.70 9.17 -15.22
CA GLN A 353 10.48 7.71 -15.21
C GLN A 353 10.78 7.08 -16.57
N ILE A 354 10.28 7.68 -17.65
CA ILE A 354 10.52 7.19 -19.01
C ILE A 354 12.00 7.33 -19.40
N ARG A 355 12.67 8.43 -19.05
CA ARG A 355 14.11 8.61 -19.29
C ARG A 355 14.94 7.55 -18.57
N ASP A 356 14.58 7.26 -17.32
CA ASP A 356 15.21 6.26 -16.44
C ASP A 356 14.98 4.81 -16.90
N GLY A 357 14.13 4.60 -17.91
CA GLY A 357 13.94 3.32 -18.59
C GLY A 357 12.64 2.60 -18.24
N SER A 358 11.76 3.21 -17.46
CA SER A 358 10.43 2.66 -17.15
C SER A 358 9.56 2.58 -18.40
N GLU A 359 8.71 1.55 -18.46
CA GLU A 359 7.74 1.38 -19.54
C GLU A 359 6.66 2.46 -19.51
N PHE A 360 6.27 2.93 -20.68
CA PHE A 360 5.38 4.09 -20.82
C PHE A 360 3.96 3.83 -20.34
N GLU A 361 3.34 2.72 -20.78
CA GLU A 361 1.96 2.37 -20.41
C GLU A 361 1.80 2.12 -18.89
N PRO A 362 2.65 1.35 -18.20
CA PRO A 362 2.57 1.19 -16.74
C PRO A 362 2.73 2.51 -15.96
N VAL A 363 3.57 3.43 -16.46
CA VAL A 363 3.69 4.77 -15.84
C VAL A 363 2.39 5.54 -15.97
N LEU A 364 1.73 5.51 -17.13
CA LEU A 364 0.43 6.15 -17.35
C LEU A 364 -0.67 5.53 -16.49
N GLN A 365 -0.74 4.19 -16.42
CA GLN A 365 -1.70 3.49 -15.56
C GLN A 365 -1.50 3.85 -14.08
N LYS A 366 -0.25 3.97 -13.62
CA LYS A 366 0.06 4.44 -12.27
C LYS A 366 -0.44 5.86 -12.04
N MET A 367 -0.28 6.76 -13.01
CA MET A 367 -0.82 8.12 -12.91
C MET A 367 -2.35 8.12 -12.86
N SER A 368 -3.02 7.23 -13.61
CA SER A 368 -4.47 7.03 -13.52
C SER A 368 -4.92 6.62 -12.12
N ILE A 369 -4.25 5.64 -11.50
CA ILE A 369 -4.56 5.21 -10.12
C ILE A 369 -4.35 6.35 -9.12
N LEU A 370 -3.25 7.09 -9.24
CA LEU A 370 -2.99 8.24 -8.37
C LEU A 370 -4.05 9.32 -8.55
N TRP A 371 -4.45 9.60 -9.80
CA TRP A 371 -5.48 10.59 -10.11
C TRP A 371 -6.83 10.19 -9.55
N ASP A 372 -7.18 8.90 -9.66
CA ASP A 372 -8.42 8.34 -9.14
C ASP A 372 -8.51 8.49 -7.60
N VAL A 373 -7.38 8.48 -6.89
CA VAL A 373 -7.36 8.64 -5.42
C VAL A 373 -7.22 10.09 -4.98
N PHE A 374 -6.28 10.83 -5.56
CA PHE A 374 -5.88 12.16 -5.08
C PHE A 374 -6.40 13.31 -5.93
N GLY A 375 -6.81 13.03 -7.18
CA GLY A 375 -7.32 14.01 -8.13
C GLY A 375 -6.43 15.24 -8.23
N GLN A 376 -7.03 16.40 -7.97
CA GLN A 376 -6.37 17.69 -8.08
C GLN A 376 -5.20 17.91 -7.11
N LEU A 377 -5.09 17.13 -6.05
CA LEU A 377 -3.98 17.28 -5.10
C LEU A 377 -2.63 16.91 -5.72
N LEU A 378 -2.63 16.09 -6.77
CA LEU A 378 -1.39 15.72 -7.47
C LEU A 378 -0.66 16.91 -8.11
N ALA A 379 -1.34 18.03 -8.41
CA ALA A 379 -0.69 19.21 -8.98
C ALA A 379 0.02 20.09 -7.96
N GLN A 380 -0.28 19.91 -6.68
CA GLN A 380 0.11 20.82 -5.62
C GLN A 380 1.15 20.17 -4.70
N GLY A 381 1.57 18.94 -5.02
CA GLY A 381 2.48 18.17 -4.19
C GLY A 381 3.33 17.19 -5.01
N GLN A 382 4.42 16.73 -4.39
CA GLN A 382 5.36 15.80 -5.03
C GLN A 382 4.71 14.43 -5.24
N VAL A 383 4.70 13.95 -6.49
CA VAL A 383 4.11 12.66 -6.90
C VAL A 383 4.62 11.49 -6.04
N GLN A 384 5.90 11.50 -5.65
CA GLN A 384 6.51 10.44 -4.83
C GLN A 384 5.86 10.33 -3.43
N VAL A 385 5.39 11.45 -2.87
CA VAL A 385 4.70 11.44 -1.57
C VAL A 385 3.36 10.72 -1.71
N PHE A 386 2.59 11.05 -2.76
CA PHE A 386 1.31 10.40 -3.05
C PHE A 386 1.47 8.90 -3.35
N GLU A 387 2.54 8.52 -4.06
CA GLU A 387 2.88 7.11 -4.26
C GLU A 387 3.13 6.39 -2.94
N SER A 388 3.90 6.99 -2.03
CA SER A 388 4.17 6.39 -0.73
C SER A 388 2.90 6.26 0.11
N MET A 389 2.00 7.24 0.06
CA MET A 389 0.69 7.15 0.71
C MET A 389 -0.15 6.00 0.16
N LEU A 390 -0.18 5.83 -1.16
CA LEU A 390 -0.94 4.76 -1.81
C LEU A 390 -0.44 3.37 -1.40
N VAL A 391 0.86 3.23 -1.12
CA VAL A 391 1.47 2.00 -0.62
C VAL A 391 1.22 1.81 0.88
N ALA A 392 1.21 2.89 1.66
CA ALA A 392 1.06 2.86 3.11
C ALA A 392 -0.41 2.75 3.58
N ALA A 393 -1.36 3.20 2.77
CA ALA A 393 -2.77 3.22 3.12
C ALA A 393 -3.36 1.80 3.19
N PRO A 394 -4.09 1.46 4.27
CA PRO A 394 -4.80 0.19 4.37
C PRO A 394 -5.91 0.00 3.33
N ASP A 395 -6.64 1.08 3.01
CA ASP A 395 -7.71 1.11 2.01
C ASP A 395 -7.60 2.36 1.12
N ARG A 396 -7.79 2.15 -0.18
CA ARG A 396 -7.79 3.20 -1.22
C ARG A 396 -9.03 4.08 -1.13
N ASN A 397 -10.19 3.53 -0.76
CA ASN A 397 -11.43 4.30 -0.65
C ASN A 397 -11.34 5.30 0.52
N ASP A 398 -10.80 4.85 1.64
CA ASP A 398 -10.47 5.68 2.80
C ASP A 398 -9.50 6.80 2.44
N LEU A 399 -8.42 6.46 1.71
CA LEU A 399 -7.45 7.45 1.25
C LEU A 399 -8.07 8.48 0.30
N ARG A 400 -8.97 8.05 -0.59
CA ARG A 400 -9.74 8.96 -1.47
C ARG A 400 -10.62 9.91 -0.66
N LEU A 401 -11.32 9.41 0.37
CA LEU A 401 -12.15 10.24 1.25
C LEU A 401 -11.30 11.27 2.00
N LEU A 402 -10.16 10.85 2.53
CA LEU A 402 -9.21 11.75 3.20
C LEU A 402 -8.66 12.80 2.25
N ALA A 403 -8.28 12.41 1.03
CA ALA A 403 -7.80 13.35 0.01
C ALA A 403 -8.86 14.40 -0.31
N LYS A 404 -10.10 13.98 -0.53
CA LYS A 404 -11.21 14.89 -0.82
C LYS A 404 -11.52 15.85 0.33
N SER A 405 -11.49 15.37 1.58
CA SER A 405 -11.92 16.16 2.74
C SER A 405 -10.82 17.03 3.34
N LEU A 406 -9.56 16.57 3.37
CA LEU A 406 -8.45 17.31 3.97
C LEU A 406 -7.72 18.21 2.96
N GLY A 407 -7.80 17.88 1.68
CA GLY A 407 -7.10 18.62 0.63
C GLY A 407 -5.60 18.71 0.88
N GLN A 408 -5.05 19.94 0.85
CA GLN A 408 -3.62 20.21 1.08
C GLN A 408 -3.08 19.80 2.44
N LYS A 409 -3.95 19.66 3.46
CA LYS A 409 -3.51 19.22 4.79
C LYS A 409 -3.07 17.75 4.82
N LEU A 410 -3.58 16.91 3.90
CA LEU A 410 -3.24 15.48 3.88
C LEU A 410 -1.75 15.23 3.58
N PRO A 411 -1.15 15.81 2.52
CA PRO A 411 0.29 15.76 2.30
C PRO A 411 1.14 16.23 3.47
N GLU A 412 0.72 17.28 4.16
CA GLU A 412 1.45 17.83 5.31
C GLU A 412 1.43 16.87 6.51
N LEU A 413 0.26 16.35 6.85
CA LEU A 413 0.09 15.36 7.93
C LEU A 413 0.89 14.09 7.64
N TYR A 414 0.82 13.58 6.40
CA TYR A 414 1.58 12.40 6.03
C TYR A 414 3.09 12.64 5.99
N LYS A 415 3.58 13.82 5.57
CA LYS A 415 5.01 14.15 5.68
C LYS A 415 5.49 14.16 7.13
N LYS A 416 4.64 14.58 8.06
CA LYS A 416 4.96 14.66 9.49
C LYS A 416 4.92 13.28 10.18
N TYR A 417 3.89 12.48 9.91
CA TYR A 417 3.59 11.26 10.66
C TYR A 417 3.66 9.95 9.85
N GLY A 418 3.76 10.05 8.53
CA GLY A 418 3.89 8.91 7.62
C GLY A 418 2.72 7.93 7.70
N ARG A 419 3.06 6.64 7.62
CA ARG A 419 2.10 5.53 7.65
C ARG A 419 1.29 5.46 8.95
N ASP A 420 1.85 5.91 10.07
CA ASP A 420 1.21 5.77 11.38
C ASP A 420 -0.07 6.59 11.47
N PHE A 421 -0.09 7.76 10.81
CA PHE A 421 -1.30 8.56 10.64
C PHE A 421 -2.38 7.80 9.86
N LEU A 422 -2.05 7.24 8.69
CA LEU A 422 -3.04 6.53 7.85
C LEU A 422 -3.58 5.29 8.55
N GLN A 423 -2.72 4.53 9.25
CA GLN A 423 -3.12 3.34 10.00
C GLN A 423 -3.99 3.68 11.20
N ALA A 424 -3.63 4.70 11.98
CA ALA A 424 -4.43 5.15 13.12
C ALA A 424 -5.81 5.66 12.68
N VAL A 425 -5.86 6.47 11.61
CA VAL A 425 -7.13 6.98 11.07
C VAL A 425 -8.01 5.85 10.54
N SER A 426 -7.43 4.86 9.85
CA SER A 426 -8.18 3.69 9.41
C SER A 426 -8.74 2.89 10.59
N LYS A 427 -7.96 2.69 11.66
CA LYS A 427 -8.42 2.06 12.93
C LYS A 427 -9.59 2.81 13.60
N ILE A 428 -9.54 4.14 13.60
CA ILE A 428 -10.61 5.01 14.12
C ILE A 428 -11.84 5.01 13.19
N GLY A 429 -11.62 4.79 11.90
CA GLY A 429 -12.56 5.03 10.82
C GLY A 429 -12.44 6.44 10.27
N VAL A 430 -12.25 6.57 8.95
CA VAL A 430 -12.11 7.86 8.27
C VAL A 430 -13.30 8.79 8.54
N GLN A 431 -14.52 8.26 8.53
CA GLN A 431 -15.71 9.07 8.81
C GLN A 431 -15.72 9.60 10.24
N ASN A 432 -15.30 8.81 11.22
CA ASN A 432 -15.20 9.25 12.61
C ASN A 432 -14.12 10.31 12.79
N TYR A 433 -12.96 10.12 12.16
CA TYR A 433 -11.88 11.12 12.13
C TYR A 433 -12.37 12.46 11.52
N LEU A 434 -13.05 12.42 10.38
CA LEU A 434 -13.57 13.62 9.71
C LEU A 434 -14.75 14.26 10.44
N SER A 435 -15.39 13.56 11.38
CA SER A 435 -16.56 14.08 12.11
C SER A 435 -16.22 15.07 13.23
N SER A 436 -14.95 15.19 13.62
CA SER A 436 -14.51 16.15 14.64
C SER A 436 -13.22 16.86 14.21
N GLU A 437 -13.24 18.19 14.23
CA GLU A 437 -12.06 19.01 13.95
C GLU A 437 -10.95 18.81 14.98
N GLU A 438 -11.27 18.36 16.20
CA GLU A 438 -10.31 18.16 17.29
C GLU A 438 -9.25 17.12 16.93
N TRP A 439 -9.60 16.12 16.11
CA TRP A 439 -8.63 15.16 15.57
C TRP A 439 -7.55 15.84 14.73
N SER A 440 -7.88 16.94 14.08
CA SER A 440 -7.00 17.68 13.17
C SER A 440 -6.29 18.87 13.82
N ARG A 441 -6.59 19.18 15.09
CA ARG A 441 -5.83 20.15 15.88
C ARG A 441 -4.50 19.48 16.22
N GLY A 442 -3.38 20.02 15.72
CA GLY A 442 -2.04 19.38 15.71
C GLY A 442 -1.40 19.04 17.06
N GLU A 443 -2.20 18.92 18.11
CA GLU A 443 -1.87 18.49 19.48
C GLU A 443 -1.71 16.96 19.57
N ILE A 444 -2.26 16.20 18.62
CA ILE A 444 -2.18 14.73 18.60
C ILE A 444 -0.88 14.26 17.94
N ASP A 445 -0.12 13.43 18.66
CA ASP A 445 0.99 12.68 18.09
C ASP A 445 0.50 11.32 17.56
N TRP A 446 0.45 11.20 16.24
CA TRP A 446 -0.06 9.99 15.58
C TRP A 446 0.87 8.78 15.71
N HIS A 447 2.17 8.97 15.95
CA HIS A 447 3.08 7.86 16.19
C HIS A 447 2.70 7.14 17.50
N ILE A 448 2.55 7.92 18.57
CA ILE A 448 2.17 7.42 19.89
C ILE A 448 0.75 6.86 19.87
N LEU A 449 -0.17 7.54 19.18
CA LEU A 449 -1.55 7.07 19.09
C LEU A 449 -1.64 5.72 18.36
N ASN A 450 -1.01 5.58 17.19
CA ASN A 450 -1.06 4.34 16.40
C ASN A 450 -0.62 3.13 17.23
N GLU A 451 0.51 3.23 17.95
CA GLU A 451 1.01 2.15 18.82
C GLU A 451 -0.02 1.72 19.87
N ASN A 452 -0.72 2.69 20.47
CA ASN A 452 -1.74 2.39 21.48
C ASN A 452 -2.99 1.75 20.87
N LEU A 453 -3.38 2.18 19.66
CA LEU A 453 -4.56 1.68 18.94
C LEU A 453 -4.40 0.23 18.45
N LEU A 454 -3.18 -0.28 18.30
CA LEU A 454 -2.93 -1.68 17.90
C LEU A 454 -3.62 -2.69 18.83
N SER A 455 -3.80 -2.32 20.10
CA SER A 455 -4.46 -3.17 21.11
C SER A 455 -5.99 -3.10 21.09
N LEU A 456 -6.57 -2.18 20.32
CA LEU A 456 -8.01 -1.96 20.24
C LEU A 456 -8.62 -2.66 19.01
N PRO A 457 -9.87 -3.11 19.11
CA PRO A 457 -10.65 -3.50 17.94
C PRO A 457 -10.87 -2.29 17.02
N GLU A 458 -11.26 -2.55 15.77
CA GLU A 458 -11.60 -1.49 14.83
C GLU A 458 -12.82 -0.70 15.31
N LEU A 459 -12.73 0.64 15.22
CA LEU A 459 -13.75 1.57 15.72
C LEU A 459 -14.56 2.20 14.58
N GLY A 460 -14.32 1.82 13.33
CA GLY A 460 -14.91 2.47 12.15
C GLY A 460 -16.43 2.61 12.22
N ASP A 461 -17.11 1.56 12.67
CA ASP A 461 -18.57 1.51 12.77
C ASP A 461 -19.12 2.03 14.12
N ASN A 462 -18.25 2.41 15.07
CA ASN A 462 -18.65 2.81 16.41
C ASN A 462 -18.24 4.27 16.71
N ARG A 463 -19.13 5.19 16.30
CA ARG A 463 -18.95 6.64 16.47
C ARG A 463 -18.80 7.06 17.94
N GLU A 464 -19.54 6.42 18.84
CA GLU A 464 -19.47 6.74 20.27
C GLU A 464 -18.12 6.35 20.87
N ALA A 465 -17.63 5.15 20.57
CA ALA A 465 -16.31 4.72 21.00
C ALA A 465 -15.20 5.61 20.43
N ALA A 466 -15.29 6.03 19.17
CA ALA A 466 -14.33 6.96 18.57
C ALA A 466 -14.35 8.34 19.27
N ALA A 467 -15.53 8.87 19.63
CA ALA A 467 -15.64 10.12 20.39
C ALA A 467 -15.09 9.99 21.83
N GLY A 468 -15.23 8.81 22.43
CA GLY A 468 -14.63 8.47 23.72
C GLY A 468 -13.12 8.43 23.65
N LEU A 469 -12.58 7.75 22.64
CA LEU A 469 -11.15 7.69 22.35
C LEU A 469 -10.56 9.10 22.19
N LEU A 470 -11.21 9.95 21.40
CA LEU A 470 -10.79 11.35 21.23
C LEU A 470 -10.68 12.08 22.57
N THR A 471 -11.70 11.93 23.43
CA THR A 471 -11.71 12.53 24.76
C THR A 471 -10.51 12.04 25.59
N MET A 472 -10.22 10.74 25.55
CA MET A 472 -9.06 10.18 26.27
C MET A 472 -7.72 10.69 25.73
N VAL A 473 -7.57 10.79 24.41
CA VAL A 473 -6.35 11.28 23.77
C VAL A 473 -6.08 12.74 24.16
N LEU A 474 -7.11 13.60 24.12
CA LEU A 474 -6.98 15.01 24.50
C LEU A 474 -6.61 15.20 25.98
N GLU A 475 -7.08 14.32 26.86
CA GLU A 475 -6.75 14.34 28.29
C GLU A 475 -5.42 13.62 28.63
N GLY A 476 -4.67 13.17 27.61
CA GLY A 476 -3.40 12.45 27.78
C GLY A 476 -3.55 11.13 28.53
N ALA A 477 -4.68 10.47 28.38
CA ALA A 477 -5.07 9.29 29.13
C ALA A 477 -4.71 7.98 28.38
N PRO A 478 -4.23 6.92 29.06
CA PRO A 478 -3.85 5.68 28.40
C PRO A 478 -5.08 4.93 27.87
N VAL A 479 -5.02 4.49 26.61
CA VAL A 479 -6.15 3.82 25.92
C VAL A 479 -5.97 2.31 25.77
N ARG A 480 -4.80 1.78 26.14
CA ARG A 480 -4.43 0.38 25.91
C ARG A 480 -5.34 -0.59 26.67
N GLY A 481 -5.90 -1.56 25.95
CA GLY A 481 -6.70 -2.64 26.54
C GLY A 481 -8.14 -2.27 26.94
N LEU A 482 -8.64 -1.09 26.53
CA LEU A 482 -10.02 -0.69 26.81
C LEU A 482 -10.99 -1.27 25.78
N SER A 483 -12.18 -1.66 26.22
CA SER A 483 -13.26 -2.10 25.33
C SER A 483 -13.96 -0.91 24.65
N PRO A 484 -14.52 -1.08 23.44
CA PRO A 484 -15.37 -0.06 22.80
C PRO A 484 -16.49 0.49 23.70
N ASP A 485 -17.12 -0.37 24.51
CA ASP A 485 -18.19 0.05 25.44
C ASP A 485 -17.69 1.00 26.54
N ALA A 486 -16.46 0.80 27.00
CA ALA A 486 -15.81 1.69 27.97
C ALA A 486 -15.54 3.06 27.33
N LEU A 487 -15.05 3.07 26.08
CA LEU A 487 -14.86 4.30 25.31
C LEU A 487 -16.20 5.02 25.09
N ALA A 488 -17.25 4.30 24.69
CA ALA A 488 -18.58 4.87 24.50
C ALA A 488 -19.14 5.47 25.81
N THR A 489 -18.87 4.82 26.95
CA THR A 489 -19.21 5.36 28.28
C THR A 489 -18.51 6.69 28.56
N VAL A 490 -17.21 6.78 28.24
CA VAL A 490 -16.45 8.04 28.34
C VAL A 490 -17.05 9.12 27.44
N ALA A 491 -17.45 8.77 26.22
CA ALA A 491 -18.07 9.69 25.28
C ALA A 491 -19.39 10.28 25.79
N GLY A 492 -20.21 9.47 26.47
CA GLY A 492 -21.46 9.91 27.07
C GLY A 492 -21.29 10.80 28.30
N GLN A 493 -20.13 10.79 28.95
CA GLN A 493 -19.87 11.48 30.21
C GLN A 493 -18.52 12.24 30.22
N LYS A 494 -18.19 12.92 29.13
CA LYS A 494 -16.86 13.55 28.90
C LYS A 494 -16.38 14.44 30.04
N GLU A 495 -17.24 15.34 30.52
CA GLU A 495 -16.90 16.29 31.60
C GLU A 495 -16.65 15.58 32.93
N LEU A 496 -17.44 14.54 33.23
CA LEU A 496 -17.26 13.75 34.44
C LEU A 496 -15.98 12.91 34.35
N PHE A 497 -15.70 12.31 33.18
CA PHE A 497 -14.44 11.62 32.93
C PHE A 497 -13.24 12.54 33.16
N ARG A 498 -13.24 13.75 32.59
CA ARG A 498 -12.18 14.75 32.79
C ARG A 498 -11.94 15.02 34.27
N LYS A 499 -13.00 15.34 35.03
CA LYS A 499 -12.90 15.62 36.47
C LYS A 499 -12.33 14.43 37.25
N ILE A 500 -12.86 13.22 37.02
CA ILE A 500 -12.41 12.01 37.72
C ILE A 500 -10.96 11.68 37.36
N TRP A 501 -10.60 11.73 36.06
CA TRP A 501 -9.27 11.41 35.58
C TRP A 501 -8.20 12.36 36.14
N GLN A 502 -8.47 13.66 36.19
CA GLN A 502 -7.56 14.64 36.79
C GLN A 502 -7.29 14.38 38.27
N ILE A 503 -8.25 13.79 38.99
CA ILE A 503 -8.12 13.44 40.41
C ILE A 503 -7.38 12.12 40.61
N LEU A 504 -7.62 11.13 39.75
CA LEU A 504 -7.18 9.74 39.93
C LEU A 504 -5.93 9.35 39.13
N ARG A 505 -5.46 10.18 38.18
CA ARG A 505 -4.31 9.83 37.33
C ARG A 505 -3.12 9.34 38.18
N PRO A 506 -2.53 8.16 37.87
CA PRO A 506 -2.68 7.36 36.64
C PRO A 506 -3.71 6.20 36.67
N GLU A 507 -4.63 6.12 37.64
CA GLU A 507 -5.53 4.96 37.86
C GLU A 507 -6.68 4.84 36.82
N MET A 508 -6.34 4.48 35.57
CA MET A 508 -7.32 4.40 34.47
C MET A 508 -8.44 3.38 34.72
N ASN A 509 -8.10 2.16 35.17
CA ASN A 509 -9.09 1.11 35.41
C ASN A 509 -10.14 1.54 36.44
N LYS A 510 -9.73 2.26 37.48
CA LYS A 510 -10.65 2.80 38.49
C LYS A 510 -11.57 3.87 37.90
N THR A 511 -11.02 4.81 37.13
CA THR A 511 -11.81 5.84 36.43
C THR A 511 -12.91 5.21 35.55
N ILE A 512 -12.56 4.20 34.75
CA ILE A 512 -13.52 3.51 33.87
C ILE A 512 -14.56 2.74 34.67
N LEU A 513 -14.17 2.04 35.75
CA LEU A 513 -15.10 1.32 36.62
C LEU A 513 -16.10 2.27 37.31
N LEU A 514 -15.65 3.44 37.75
CA LEU A 514 -16.51 4.46 38.38
C LEU A 514 -17.53 5.02 37.39
N LEU A 515 -17.10 5.30 36.15
CA LEU A 515 -17.98 5.80 35.09
C LEU A 515 -18.97 4.75 34.58
N GLY A 516 -18.52 3.48 34.48
CA GLY A 516 -19.35 2.37 34.02
C GLY A 516 -20.51 2.04 34.95
N ASN A 517 -20.41 2.40 36.24
CA ASN A 517 -21.51 2.24 37.19
C ASN A 517 -22.36 3.52 37.22
N ARG A 518 -23.54 3.47 36.57
CA ARG A 518 -24.47 4.62 36.47
C ARG A 518 -24.81 5.28 37.81
N ARG A 519 -24.96 4.49 38.88
CA ARG A 519 -25.29 5.01 40.21
C ARG A 519 -24.09 5.71 40.84
N ALA A 520 -22.91 5.10 40.74
CA ALA A 520 -21.67 5.72 41.21
C ALA A 520 -21.40 7.03 40.46
N ALA A 521 -21.46 7.02 39.12
CA ALA A 521 -21.24 8.19 38.29
C ALA A 521 -22.17 9.36 38.65
N ALA A 522 -23.47 9.09 38.86
CA ALA A 522 -24.43 10.11 39.28
C ALA A 522 -24.08 10.73 40.64
N HIS A 523 -23.79 9.90 41.65
CA HIS A 523 -23.40 10.37 42.97
C HIS A 523 -22.08 11.16 42.93
N ILE A 524 -21.10 10.72 42.15
CA ILE A 524 -19.80 11.39 42.01
C ILE A 524 -19.96 12.75 41.36
N GLY A 525 -20.73 12.84 40.26
CA GLY A 525 -20.96 14.09 39.54
C GLY A 525 -21.54 15.16 40.44
N GLU A 526 -22.61 14.82 41.17
CA GLU A 526 -23.23 15.72 42.15
C GLU A 526 -22.28 16.07 43.31
N SER A 527 -21.55 15.08 43.83
CA SER A 527 -20.63 15.29 44.96
C SER A 527 -19.47 16.22 44.61
N LEU A 528 -18.93 16.12 43.40
CA LEU A 528 -17.88 17.01 42.90
C LEU A 528 -18.37 18.45 42.70
N GLU A 529 -19.67 18.65 42.48
CA GLU A 529 -20.26 19.99 42.37
C GLU A 529 -20.55 20.61 43.73
N LEU A 530 -21.06 19.82 44.69
CA LEU A 530 -21.43 20.30 46.02
C LEU A 530 -20.22 20.45 46.97
N TYR A 531 -19.31 19.47 46.96
CA TYR A 531 -18.19 19.36 47.92
C TYR A 531 -16.90 18.91 47.20
N PRO A 532 -16.31 19.73 46.32
CA PRO A 532 -15.22 19.31 45.43
C PRO A 532 -13.98 18.80 46.17
N ALA A 533 -13.61 19.41 47.30
CA ALA A 533 -12.43 19.03 48.07
C ALA A 533 -12.59 17.67 48.75
N ALA A 534 -13.65 17.46 49.54
CA ALA A 534 -13.96 16.16 50.12
C ALA A 534 -14.22 15.09 49.05
N ALA A 535 -15.00 15.39 48.01
CA ALA A 535 -15.32 14.40 46.97
C ALA A 535 -14.07 13.88 46.25
N SER A 536 -13.11 14.78 45.95
CA SER A 536 -11.82 14.39 45.37
C SER A 536 -11.04 13.42 46.26
N LEU A 537 -11.07 13.64 47.57
CA LEU A 537 -10.40 12.77 48.53
C LEU A 537 -11.09 11.41 48.67
N PHE A 538 -12.42 11.39 48.69
CA PHE A 538 -13.20 10.16 48.72
C PHE A 538 -12.98 9.34 47.44
N LEU A 539 -12.87 9.99 46.27
CA LEU A 539 -12.52 9.32 45.02
C LEU A 539 -11.15 8.64 45.09
N LYS A 540 -10.14 9.32 45.64
CA LYS A 540 -8.80 8.73 45.83
C LYS A 540 -8.85 7.53 46.78
N SER A 541 -9.59 7.66 47.87
CA SER A 541 -9.58 6.69 48.97
C SER A 541 -10.47 5.47 48.73
N TYR A 542 -11.51 5.59 47.91
CA TYR A 542 -12.57 4.58 47.79
C TYR A 542 -12.89 4.19 46.34
N GLY A 543 -13.33 2.95 46.14
CA GLY A 543 -13.73 2.40 44.85
C GLY A 543 -15.22 2.56 44.54
N PRO A 544 -15.69 1.98 43.41
CA PRO A 544 -17.08 2.06 42.97
C PRO A 544 -18.10 1.51 43.98
N GLU A 545 -17.69 0.59 44.83
CA GLU A 545 -18.53 0.01 45.89
C GLU A 545 -19.03 1.07 46.87
N PHE A 546 -18.20 2.04 47.27
CA PHE A 546 -18.64 3.13 48.14
C PHE A 546 -19.72 3.97 47.46
N TRP A 547 -19.43 4.42 46.24
CA TRP A 547 -20.29 5.33 45.49
C TRP A 547 -21.59 4.68 45.01
N SER A 548 -21.66 3.35 44.94
CA SER A 548 -22.86 2.64 44.49
C SER A 548 -23.70 2.01 45.61
N ALA A 549 -23.08 1.59 46.72
CA ALA A 549 -23.78 0.94 47.82
C ALA A 549 -24.47 1.94 48.76
N TRP A 550 -23.85 3.10 48.99
CA TRP A 550 -24.39 4.12 49.90
C TRP A 550 -25.47 4.96 49.21
N SER A 551 -26.44 5.45 50.00
CA SER A 551 -27.46 6.36 49.50
C SER A 551 -26.88 7.75 49.22
N ARG A 552 -27.54 8.51 48.33
CA ARG A 552 -27.17 9.90 48.02
C ARG A 552 -27.02 10.76 49.28
N GLU A 553 -27.99 10.68 50.19
CA GLU A 553 -28.00 11.49 51.42
C GLU A 553 -26.83 11.15 52.33
N GLU A 554 -26.52 9.87 52.49
CA GLU A 554 -25.40 9.43 53.33
C GLU A 554 -24.04 9.86 52.77
N ILE A 555 -23.87 9.81 51.45
CA ILE A 555 -22.64 10.29 50.79
C ILE A 555 -22.50 11.79 51.05
N VAL A 556 -23.56 12.57 50.82
CA VAL A 556 -23.56 14.03 51.06
C VAL A 556 -23.25 14.35 52.52
N ASP A 557 -23.84 13.63 53.48
CA ASP A 557 -23.57 13.81 54.90
C ASP A 557 -22.08 13.57 55.21
N LEU A 558 -21.49 12.49 54.69
CA LEU A 558 -20.07 12.17 54.91
C LEU A 558 -19.13 13.24 54.32
N LEU A 559 -19.47 13.79 53.15
CA LEU A 559 -18.71 14.87 52.54
C LEU A 559 -18.80 16.16 53.36
N GLN A 560 -20.01 16.51 53.81
CA GLN A 560 -20.23 17.68 54.69
C GLN A 560 -19.49 17.56 56.01
N ILE A 561 -19.49 16.37 56.62
CA ILE A 561 -18.74 16.08 57.85
C ILE A 561 -17.25 16.31 57.62
N THR A 562 -16.72 15.78 56.51
CA THR A 562 -15.28 15.89 56.18
C THR A 562 -14.87 17.34 55.95
N ASP A 563 -15.63 18.09 55.15
CA ASP A 563 -15.39 19.52 54.92
C ASP A 563 -15.48 20.33 56.22
N PHE A 564 -16.50 20.06 57.04
CA PHE A 564 -16.63 20.70 58.35
C PHE A 564 -15.42 20.44 59.23
N ARG A 565 -14.96 19.19 59.33
CA ARG A 565 -13.79 18.84 60.14
C ARG A 565 -12.53 19.53 59.65
N ALA A 566 -12.33 19.63 58.34
CA ALA A 566 -11.17 20.31 57.77
C ALA A 566 -11.16 21.79 58.18
N VAL A 567 -12.30 22.47 58.02
CA VAL A 567 -12.46 23.88 58.41
C VAL A 567 -12.32 24.07 59.92
N ASN A 568 -12.96 23.22 60.72
CA ASN A 568 -13.00 23.37 62.18
C ASN A 568 -11.65 23.08 62.85
N SER A 569 -10.88 22.12 62.32
CA SER A 569 -9.57 21.76 62.88
C SER A 569 -8.40 22.51 62.24
N GLY A 570 -8.63 23.22 61.13
CA GLY A 570 -7.58 23.85 60.33
C GLY A 570 -6.63 22.85 59.64
N LYS A 571 -7.00 21.56 59.61
CA LYS A 571 -6.21 20.48 59.00
C LYS A 571 -6.65 20.21 57.57
N THR A 572 -5.81 19.53 56.80
CA THR A 572 -6.16 19.10 55.44
C THR A 572 -7.25 18.03 55.47
N HIS A 573 -8.06 17.96 54.40
CA HIS A 573 -9.13 16.96 54.24
C HIS A 573 -8.61 15.52 54.44
N GLU A 574 -7.38 15.23 54.01
CA GLU A 574 -6.73 13.92 54.17
C GLU A 574 -6.67 13.47 55.63
N VAL A 575 -6.34 14.38 56.55
CA VAL A 575 -6.18 14.06 57.97
C VAL A 575 -7.51 13.88 58.68
N VAL A 576 -8.58 14.46 58.14
CA VAL A 576 -9.92 14.45 58.76
C VAL A 576 -10.91 13.55 58.04
N LEU A 577 -10.42 12.77 57.06
CA LEU A 577 -11.23 11.84 56.29
C LEU A 577 -11.95 10.88 57.24
N VAL A 578 -13.24 10.69 57.01
CA VAL A 578 -14.02 9.76 57.83
C VAL A 578 -13.53 8.32 57.58
N PRO A 579 -13.03 7.62 58.62
CA PRO A 579 -12.59 6.25 58.47
C PRO A 579 -13.78 5.31 58.22
N PRO A 580 -13.59 4.20 57.48
CA PRO A 580 -14.67 3.28 57.11
C PRO A 580 -15.55 2.83 58.26
N GLU A 581 -14.94 2.49 59.40
CA GLU A 581 -15.59 1.97 60.60
C GLU A 581 -16.50 2.97 61.31
N ASP A 582 -16.26 4.28 61.16
CA ASP A 582 -17.00 5.31 61.88
C ASP A 582 -18.10 5.98 61.02
N ARG A 583 -18.21 5.64 59.73
CA ARG A 583 -19.13 6.31 58.80
C ARG A 583 -20.58 6.29 59.25
N ALA A 584 -21.12 5.10 59.54
CA ALA A 584 -22.52 4.94 59.94
C ALA A 584 -22.82 5.69 61.25
N GLU A 585 -21.88 5.66 62.19
CA GLU A 585 -22.01 6.35 63.47
C GLU A 585 -21.98 7.87 63.30
N LEU A 586 -21.03 8.40 62.52
CA LEU A 586 -20.91 9.83 62.29
C LEU A 586 -22.09 10.40 61.51
N ILE A 587 -22.66 9.66 60.56
CA ILE A 587 -23.91 10.07 59.88
C ILE A 587 -25.04 10.18 60.90
N ASN A 588 -25.20 9.19 61.78
CA ASN A 588 -26.25 9.23 62.80
C ASN A 588 -26.07 10.44 63.73
N ILE A 589 -24.83 10.71 64.17
CA ILE A 589 -24.50 11.87 65.00
C ILE A 589 -24.81 13.18 64.25
N PHE A 590 -24.40 13.28 62.99
CA PHE A 590 -24.62 14.47 62.19
C PHE A 590 -26.11 14.76 61.96
N ARG A 591 -26.90 13.73 61.64
CA ARG A 591 -28.35 13.86 61.48
C ARG A 591 -29.06 14.21 62.79
N LYS A 592 -28.57 13.69 63.91
CA LYS A 592 -29.15 13.93 65.24
C LYS A 592 -28.82 15.32 65.81
N ALA A 593 -27.58 15.77 65.67
CA ALA A 593 -27.06 16.93 66.40
C ALA A 593 -26.23 17.92 65.54
N GLY A 594 -26.18 17.73 64.22
CA GLY A 594 -25.51 18.60 63.26
C GLY A 594 -23.99 18.68 63.45
N LYS A 595 -23.40 19.75 62.88
CA LYS A 595 -21.96 20.08 63.01
C LYS A 595 -21.47 20.14 64.48
N PRO A 596 -22.23 20.71 65.44
CA PRO A 596 -21.80 20.72 66.84
C PRO A 596 -21.67 19.30 67.44
N GLY A 597 -22.52 18.35 67.03
CA GLY A 597 -22.39 16.95 67.44
C GLY A 597 -21.09 16.30 66.94
N ILE A 598 -20.70 16.58 65.70
CA ILE A 598 -19.42 16.12 65.13
C ILE A 598 -18.23 16.75 65.88
N ALA A 599 -18.30 18.04 66.21
CA ALA A 599 -17.25 18.69 66.99
C ALA A 599 -17.08 18.05 68.38
N LEU A 600 -18.17 17.71 69.06
CA LEU A 600 -18.11 16.98 70.34
C LEU A 600 -17.52 15.58 70.17
N TRP A 601 -17.88 14.88 69.08
CA TRP A 601 -17.27 13.60 68.76
C TRP A 601 -15.76 13.71 68.63
N ASP A 602 -15.27 14.70 67.87
CA ASP A 602 -13.84 14.89 67.63
C ASP A 602 -13.05 15.30 68.89
N ILE A 603 -13.70 15.92 69.88
CA ILE A 603 -13.10 16.25 71.17
C ILE A 603 -12.86 14.99 72.01
N TYR A 604 -13.84 14.09 72.08
CA TYR A 604 -13.81 12.97 73.02
C TYR A 604 -13.35 11.65 72.41
N ALA A 605 -13.66 11.37 71.14
CA ALA A 605 -13.34 10.13 70.44
C ALA A 605 -11.99 10.21 69.71
N THR A 606 -10.91 10.49 70.44
CA THR A 606 -9.54 10.56 69.89
C THR A 606 -8.85 9.19 69.88
N GLU A 607 -7.86 8.98 69.00
CA GLU A 607 -7.15 7.69 68.81
C GLU A 607 -6.61 7.05 70.10
N GLY A 608 -6.30 7.84 71.14
CA GLY A 608 -5.80 7.34 72.43
C GLY A 608 -6.85 6.92 73.46
N THR A 609 -8.13 7.19 73.22
CA THR A 609 -9.21 7.02 74.21
C THR A 609 -10.03 5.74 74.04
N GLY A 610 -9.92 5.08 72.88
CA GLY A 610 -10.61 3.83 72.57
C GLY A 610 -12.13 3.90 72.79
N ALA A 611 -12.71 2.81 73.31
CA ALA A 611 -14.16 2.72 73.54
C ALA A 611 -14.69 3.70 74.60
N VAL A 612 -13.86 4.09 75.57
CA VAL A 612 -14.24 5.03 76.64
C VAL A 612 -14.49 6.41 76.05
N GLY A 613 -13.60 6.89 75.18
CA GLY A 613 -13.79 8.17 74.48
C GLY A 613 -14.99 8.16 73.55
N LYS A 614 -15.22 7.07 72.80
CA LYS A 614 -16.43 6.92 71.98
C LYS A 614 -17.72 6.95 72.80
N ASN A 615 -17.74 6.36 73.99
CA ASN A 615 -18.92 6.43 74.88
C ASN A 615 -19.15 7.85 75.42
N LEU A 616 -18.10 8.54 75.87
CA LEU A 616 -18.20 9.94 76.29
C LEU A 616 -18.69 10.84 75.14
N ALA A 617 -18.19 10.61 73.93
CA ALA A 617 -18.64 11.29 72.72
C ALA A 617 -20.15 11.07 72.49
N ARG A 618 -20.64 9.82 72.56
CA ARG A 618 -22.09 9.51 72.46
C ARG A 618 -22.90 10.25 73.52
N GLU A 619 -22.49 10.18 74.78
CA GLU A 619 -23.18 10.86 75.88
C GLU A 619 -23.26 12.37 75.65
N SER A 620 -22.17 12.98 75.16
CA SER A 620 -22.13 14.41 74.83
C SER A 620 -23.09 14.78 73.70
N VAL A 621 -23.15 13.96 72.64
CA VAL A 621 -24.06 14.15 71.51
C VAL A 621 -25.51 13.99 71.96
N GLU A 622 -25.80 13.05 72.87
CA GLU A 622 -27.13 12.87 73.41
C GLU A 622 -27.57 14.03 74.31
N CYS A 623 -26.69 14.53 75.19
CA CYS A 623 -26.95 15.75 75.95
C CYS A 623 -27.18 16.96 75.03
N LEU A 624 -26.39 17.10 73.95
CA LEU A 624 -26.60 18.17 72.98
C LEU A 624 -27.98 18.05 72.30
N ALA A 625 -28.40 16.84 71.92
CA ALA A 625 -29.71 16.59 71.31
C ALA A 625 -30.88 16.91 72.27
N ASP A 626 -30.70 16.71 73.57
CA ASP A 626 -31.66 17.11 74.62
C ASP A 626 -31.63 18.65 74.89
N GLY A 627 -30.77 19.37 74.18
CA GLY A 627 -30.68 20.82 74.13
C GLY A 627 -29.82 21.45 75.23
N TYR A 628 -28.87 20.71 75.80
CA TYR A 628 -27.81 21.27 76.65
C TYR A 628 -26.85 22.10 75.79
N ALA A 629 -26.27 23.17 76.36
CA ALA A 629 -25.48 24.12 75.58
C ALA A 629 -24.13 23.51 75.15
N PHE A 630 -23.81 23.59 73.85
CA PHE A 630 -22.60 23.03 73.25
C PHE A 630 -21.30 23.44 73.98
N GLU A 631 -21.16 24.72 74.35
CA GLU A 631 -19.96 25.21 75.05
C GLU A 631 -19.72 24.51 76.39
N ASP A 632 -20.80 24.21 77.13
CA ASP A 632 -20.65 23.53 78.42
C ASP A 632 -20.29 22.03 78.24
N LEU A 633 -20.60 21.44 77.09
CA LEU A 633 -20.36 20.02 76.79
C LEU A 633 -18.94 19.72 76.28
N LYS A 634 -18.16 20.76 75.92
CA LYS A 634 -16.76 20.60 75.49
C LYS A 634 -15.83 20.21 76.63
N GLU A 635 -16.17 20.63 77.84
CA GLU A 635 -15.40 20.32 79.05
C GLU A 635 -15.93 19.07 79.73
N LYS A 636 -15.02 18.18 80.14
CA LYS A 636 -15.38 16.90 80.75
C LYS A 636 -16.25 17.06 82.00
N ASP A 637 -15.94 18.03 82.87
CA ASP A 637 -16.70 18.30 84.10
C ASP A 637 -18.12 18.81 83.82
N GLY A 638 -18.30 19.57 82.73
CA GLY A 638 -19.60 20.05 82.29
C GLY A 638 -20.44 18.90 81.70
N LEU A 639 -19.81 18.04 80.90
CA LEU A 639 -20.42 16.83 80.36
C LEU A 639 -20.87 15.87 81.46
N GLU A 640 -20.00 15.53 82.42
CA GLU A 640 -20.34 14.61 83.52
C GLU A 640 -21.54 15.12 84.32
N PHE A 641 -21.60 16.43 84.59
CA PHE A 641 -22.75 17.02 85.27
C PHE A 641 -24.02 16.99 84.41
N ALA A 642 -23.92 17.25 83.10
CA ALA A 642 -25.04 17.15 82.17
C ALA A 642 -25.60 15.72 82.10
N VAL A 643 -24.73 14.70 82.07
CA VAL A 643 -25.12 13.28 82.04
C VAL A 643 -25.84 12.87 83.33
N VAL A 644 -25.37 13.34 84.49
CA VAL A 644 -26.06 13.11 85.78
C VAL A 644 -27.43 13.79 85.80
N CYS A 645 -27.52 15.06 85.40
CA CYS A 645 -28.76 15.82 85.35
C CYS A 645 -29.77 15.23 84.37
N ARG A 646 -29.32 14.67 83.24
CA ARG A 646 -30.17 14.01 82.25
C ARG A 646 -30.91 12.79 82.79
N LYS A 647 -30.38 12.12 83.83
CA LYS A 647 -31.06 11.00 84.50
C LYS A 647 -32.25 11.46 85.36
N ILE A 648 -32.40 12.76 85.61
CA ILE A 648 -33.52 13.34 86.36
C ILE A 648 -34.68 13.64 85.39
N PRO A 649 -35.80 12.90 85.47
CA PRO A 649 -36.91 13.10 84.54
C PRO A 649 -37.50 14.51 84.63
N LEU A 650 -37.87 15.09 83.48
CA LEU A 650 -38.62 16.35 83.31
C LEU A 650 -37.90 17.65 83.74
N VAL A 651 -37.10 17.65 84.80
CA VAL A 651 -36.46 18.87 85.37
C VAL A 651 -34.93 18.89 85.27
N GLY A 652 -34.30 17.83 84.74
CA GLY A 652 -32.85 17.71 84.65
C GLY A 652 -32.14 18.90 83.99
N LYS A 653 -32.67 19.38 82.86
CA LYS A 653 -32.12 20.55 82.14
C LYS A 653 -32.26 21.86 82.93
N PHE A 654 -33.36 22.03 83.64
CA PHE A 654 -33.56 23.19 84.51
C PHE A 654 -32.52 23.17 85.65
N PHE A 655 -32.38 22.04 86.33
CA PHE A 655 -31.37 21.84 87.37
C PHE A 655 -29.96 22.12 86.86
N TYR A 656 -29.61 21.61 85.67
CA TYR A 656 -28.32 21.87 85.06
C TYR A 656 -28.08 23.37 84.86
N ASN A 657 -29.01 24.08 84.23
CA ASN A 657 -28.87 25.51 83.94
C ASN A 657 -28.76 26.36 85.22
N THR A 658 -29.43 25.97 86.31
CA THR A 658 -29.37 26.69 87.59
C THR A 658 -28.03 26.50 88.31
N PHE A 659 -27.41 25.32 88.19
CA PHE A 659 -26.28 24.93 89.05
C PHE A 659 -24.95 24.74 88.32
N LYS A 660 -24.92 24.90 86.99
CA LYS A 660 -23.70 24.70 86.18
C LYS A 660 -22.51 25.60 86.58
N ASN A 661 -22.72 26.74 87.22
CA ASN A 661 -21.62 27.63 87.64
C ASN A 661 -21.03 27.31 89.03
N LEU A 662 -21.56 26.29 89.73
CA LEU A 662 -21.03 25.87 91.03
C LEU A 662 -19.80 24.96 90.89
N GLY A 663 -18.95 24.85 91.92
CA GLY A 663 -17.85 23.88 91.94
C GLY A 663 -18.31 22.42 91.99
N PHE A 664 -17.41 21.46 91.75
CA PHE A 664 -17.71 20.02 91.68
C PHE A 664 -18.46 19.47 92.92
N LEU A 665 -17.99 19.81 94.13
CA LEU A 665 -18.54 19.30 95.39
C LEU A 665 -19.98 19.80 95.65
N PRO A 666 -20.31 21.10 95.46
CA PRO A 666 -21.69 21.57 95.46
C PRO A 666 -22.58 20.93 94.38
N ARG A 667 -22.09 20.74 93.14
CA ARG A 667 -22.87 20.11 92.06
C ARG A 667 -23.29 18.68 92.41
N LEU A 668 -22.39 17.91 93.04
CA LEU A 668 -22.63 16.52 93.44
C LEU A 668 -23.64 16.43 94.59
N LEU A 669 -23.53 17.32 95.59
CA LEU A 669 -24.50 17.39 96.70
C LEU A 669 -25.91 17.77 96.23
N VAL A 670 -26.03 18.73 95.31
CA VAL A 670 -27.32 19.19 94.79
C VAL A 670 -27.98 18.15 93.88
N SER A 671 -27.21 17.44 93.06
CA SER A 671 -27.74 16.34 92.23
C SER A 671 -28.19 15.14 93.08
N LEU A 672 -27.42 14.78 94.11
CA LEU A 672 -27.82 13.74 95.09
C LEU A 672 -29.10 14.17 95.84
N ALA A 673 -29.17 15.42 96.29
CA ALA A 673 -30.35 15.97 96.93
C ALA A 673 -31.56 15.99 95.98
N GLY A 674 -31.39 16.32 94.70
CA GLY A 674 -32.45 16.28 93.69
C GLY A 674 -33.02 14.87 93.46
N VAL A 675 -32.16 13.86 93.33
CA VAL A 675 -32.56 12.45 93.21
C VAL A 675 -33.29 11.99 94.48
N LEU A 676 -32.75 12.29 95.67
CA LEU A 676 -33.38 12.00 96.96
C LEU A 676 -34.74 12.70 97.10
N SER A 677 -34.88 13.93 96.62
CA SER A 677 -36.13 14.69 96.67
C SER A 677 -37.22 14.05 95.80
N ILE A 678 -36.86 13.55 94.62
CA ILE A 678 -37.78 12.85 93.72
C ILE A 678 -38.18 11.50 94.30
N PHE A 679 -37.22 10.74 94.86
CA PHE A 679 -37.52 9.51 95.59
C PHE A 679 -38.45 9.77 96.78
N ALA A 680 -38.21 10.83 97.55
CA ALA A 680 -39.07 11.24 98.65
C ALA A 680 -40.49 11.60 98.16
N LEU A 681 -40.63 12.36 97.05
CA LEU A 681 -41.91 12.68 96.42
C LEU A 681 -42.65 11.44 95.92
N PHE A 682 -41.95 10.49 95.28
CA PHE A 682 -42.53 9.23 94.81
C PHE A 682 -43.01 8.37 96.00
N PHE A 683 -42.22 8.28 97.07
CA PHE A 683 -42.59 7.60 98.30
C PHE A 683 -43.78 8.28 98.99
N PHE A 684 -43.84 9.62 98.99
CA PHE A 684 -44.93 10.38 99.60
C PHE A 684 -46.25 10.28 98.81
N PHE A 685 -46.19 10.26 97.47
CA PHE A 685 -47.37 10.09 96.62
C PHE A 685 -47.90 8.65 96.59
N PHE A 686 -47.03 7.62 96.59
CA PHE A 686 -47.46 6.22 96.61
C PHE A 686 -47.86 5.70 98.01
N ARG A 687 -47.43 6.34 99.09
CA ARG A 687 -47.90 6.02 100.45
C ARG A 687 -49.34 6.49 100.72
N ARG A 688 -49.99 7.19 99.77
CA ARG A 688 -51.37 7.70 99.88
C ARG A 688 -52.46 6.78 99.30
N LYS A 689 -52.17 5.51 99.02
CA LYS A 689 -53.20 4.46 98.84
C LYS A 689 -53.02 3.35 99.87
N LYS A 690 -53.57 3.57 101.06
CA LYS A 690 -54.23 2.55 101.88
C LYS A 690 -55.39 3.21 102.60
#